data_AF-A0A6G3RUB6-F1
#
_entry.id   AF-A0A6G3RUB6-F1
#
_cell.length_a   1.000
_cell.length_b   1.000
_cell.length_c   1.000
_cell.angle_alpha   90.00
_cell.angle_beta   90.00
_cell.angle_gamma   90.00
#
_symmetry.space_group_name_H-M   'P 1'
#
loop_
_entity.id
_entity.type
_entity.pdbx_description
1 polymer ?
#
loop_
_entity_poly.entity_id
_entity_poly.type
_entity_poly.pdbx_seq_one_letter_code
_entity_poly.pdbx_strand_id
1 'polypeptide(L)'
;AHLVGVATEARGARPVRGRRYAPLVAAVLILPGLAWPYLNGAILQPGSFQKLPTYWQTTADWLHTYSPDSRALVVPATAHGIYTWGSPIDQPLDVLADSRWAQRDYVPFGTAGNRRALDAIEQALMSGGEVPGLQDYLSRSGLYYVVVRNDLDPDQFGYVPTATVKRSLTESGFHRVTGFGPTVTGGRIAEGTPTQVEGLYPRSRSVEVYAPDSGTRRPGQAGLLPVAGTAEVSGGPESLLPLSADPALRDRPAVLTGDNHPGIATPALRTAVDGLRRADTRFGLVNTNTSYPYTPKERNSPDADQNPGEEPKQILPTKGIAHQTTARIEGARSVTASSSGNWLLYLPQFDPVNAFDGDPDTAWAEGAPDSAKGEWLRIAFDRPTPVPATIGLTPLPQDDVRAAPTRVRIETDKGATTVDLRPDGTRQQVKAPQGSASWLRVTILDTQSARPALAGAGFSDISVPGVRATRALQMPADSTRADQFTFHRATGDGALTLTDTETALHRSFTTTGPSRFTFKATAAATPTDAFDKLLYAVAPDQRRKITATADSTARLGTNTSARNLTDGSLATAWIAGDKPTIHLRWPGKQPVSTLVLPGAGGLSTRPEKIEISSPDGAATAGVDENGVARFDPITTDRLDVTITATAPLTLHNPLADADLQLPVGLTEAYIPTLDQYRVKQPTAARAFSLPCGKGPAVTIDGTRHRTSAKGTLTDLTERRPVTVSLCDTLDLPAGPHTLTTDPGGALSLTDLTLTRAGTADAAAPTTRRLTIDDWLGDRRQVRVGAGEATYLTTYENANDGWQATLGGKKLTSLRLDGWQQAWLIPQGAGGKVSLSYEPAVTYDAGLIAASVALAALIGLALWRRREPDPLEEPAAPPPPGRLLGLVALTLVGIVIAGPWAALVPALAVLAWKRHTLLVPLAFLAMTAAGAVAATGAGSAVREGQGAFSPAAQLLALLALFAALQTSPTSEARGPGHPATRTPAEGKNPTEGART
;
A
#
# COMPACT_ATOMS: atom_id res chain seq x y z
N ALA A 1 -46.03 -7.12 -10.09
CA ALA A 1 -47.19 -8.01 -9.82
C ALA A 1 -48.31 -7.29 -9.06
N HIS A 2 -48.08 -6.83 -7.82
CA HIS A 2 -49.12 -6.20 -6.98
C HIS A 2 -49.75 -4.93 -7.61
N LEU A 3 -48.94 -4.08 -8.24
CA LEU A 3 -49.40 -2.84 -8.90
C LEU A 3 -50.35 -3.09 -10.07
N VAL A 4 -50.07 -4.12 -10.87
CA VAL A 4 -50.94 -4.45 -12.01
C VAL A 4 -52.22 -5.12 -11.52
N GLY A 5 -52.15 -5.95 -10.47
CA GLY A 5 -53.34 -6.49 -9.79
C GLY A 5 -54.29 -5.38 -9.31
N VAL A 6 -53.77 -4.34 -8.66
CA VAL A 6 -54.57 -3.20 -8.19
C VAL A 6 -55.06 -2.32 -9.35
N ALA A 7 -54.24 -2.10 -10.37
CA ALA A 7 -54.67 -1.37 -11.58
C ALA A 7 -55.72 -2.14 -12.40
N THR A 8 -55.89 -3.44 -12.18
CA THR A 8 -56.92 -4.26 -12.80
C THR A 8 -58.22 -4.39 -12.00
N GLU A 9 -58.27 -3.93 -10.75
CA GLU A 9 -59.52 -3.88 -9.98
C GLU A 9 -60.51 -2.89 -10.61
N ALA A 10 -61.74 -3.36 -10.81
CA ALA A 10 -62.79 -2.58 -11.45
C ALA A 10 -63.29 -1.48 -10.50
N ARG A 11 -63.06 -0.22 -10.87
CA ARG A 11 -63.78 0.94 -10.29
C ARG A 11 -64.73 1.50 -11.34
N GLY A 12 -65.96 0.96 -11.38
CA GLY A 12 -67.06 1.45 -12.24
C GLY A 12 -67.74 0.38 -13.11
N ALA A 13 -68.98 0.69 -13.54
CA ALA A 13 -69.92 -0.24 -14.17
C ALA A 13 -69.65 -0.60 -15.66
N ARG A 14 -68.47 -0.29 -16.22
CA ARG A 14 -68.11 -0.67 -17.61
C ARG A 14 -66.86 -1.56 -17.63
N PRO A 15 -66.96 -2.84 -18.02
CA PRO A 15 -65.82 -3.73 -18.14
C PRO A 15 -64.98 -3.39 -19.38
N VAL A 16 -63.71 -3.01 -19.19
CA VAL A 16 -62.73 -2.88 -20.29
C VAL A 16 -62.19 -4.27 -20.61
N ARG A 17 -62.55 -4.83 -21.78
CA ARG A 17 -62.06 -6.14 -22.26
C ARG A 17 -60.53 -6.14 -22.34
N GLY A 18 -59.89 -7.17 -21.77
CA GLY A 18 -58.43 -7.38 -21.83
C GLY A 18 -57.65 -6.98 -20.58
N ARG A 19 -58.23 -6.19 -19.68
CA ARG A 19 -57.57 -5.67 -18.46
C ARG A 19 -57.02 -6.78 -17.54
N ARG A 20 -57.73 -7.92 -17.44
CA ARG A 20 -57.27 -9.11 -16.68
C ARG A 20 -55.94 -9.71 -17.14
N TYR A 21 -55.51 -9.42 -18.38
CA TYR A 21 -54.25 -9.93 -18.92
C TYR A 21 -53.08 -8.96 -18.70
N ALA A 22 -53.33 -7.72 -18.26
CA ALA A 22 -52.26 -6.76 -17.99
C ALA A 22 -51.19 -7.28 -16.98
N PRO A 23 -51.53 -7.98 -15.88
CA PRO A 23 -50.52 -8.50 -14.95
C PRO A 23 -49.72 -9.63 -15.58
N LEU A 24 -50.39 -10.45 -16.39
CA LEU A 24 -49.79 -11.53 -17.15
C LEU A 24 -48.83 -10.98 -18.22
N VAL A 25 -49.25 -9.98 -19.00
CA VAL A 25 -48.42 -9.33 -20.02
C VAL A 25 -47.23 -8.62 -19.39
N ALA A 26 -47.43 -7.90 -18.28
CA ALA A 26 -46.32 -7.29 -17.55
C ALA A 26 -45.35 -8.34 -16.98
N ALA A 27 -45.86 -9.46 -16.46
CA ALA A 27 -45.02 -10.57 -16.01
C ALA A 27 -44.24 -11.19 -17.17
N VAL A 28 -44.89 -11.43 -18.32
CA VAL A 28 -44.26 -11.99 -19.53
C VAL A 28 -43.23 -11.04 -20.14
N LEU A 29 -43.39 -9.72 -20.01
CA LEU A 29 -42.42 -8.74 -20.52
C LEU A 29 -41.26 -8.49 -19.57
N ILE A 30 -41.49 -8.48 -18.25
CA ILE A 30 -40.49 -8.06 -17.25
C ILE A 30 -39.72 -9.26 -16.68
N LEU A 31 -40.39 -10.39 -16.40
CA LEU A 31 -39.74 -11.54 -15.77
C LEU A 31 -38.63 -12.14 -16.64
N PRO A 32 -38.75 -12.27 -17.98
CA PRO A 32 -37.64 -12.76 -18.78
C PRO A 32 -36.42 -11.83 -18.71
N GLY A 33 -36.61 -10.51 -18.65
CA GLY A 33 -35.52 -9.55 -18.49
C GLY A 33 -34.84 -9.66 -17.12
N LEU A 34 -35.62 -9.81 -16.04
CA LEU A 34 -35.09 -10.02 -14.67
C LEU A 34 -34.47 -11.41 -14.48
N ALA A 35 -34.99 -12.42 -15.17
CA ALA A 35 -34.46 -13.78 -15.15
C ALA A 35 -33.28 -13.97 -16.11
N TRP A 36 -33.05 -13.05 -17.05
CA TRP A 36 -32.00 -13.16 -18.05
C TRP A 36 -30.61 -13.40 -17.45
N PRO A 37 -30.16 -12.68 -16.40
CA PRO A 37 -28.88 -12.96 -15.73
C PRO A 37 -28.80 -14.35 -15.07
N TYR A 38 -29.94 -14.93 -14.68
CA TYR A 38 -30.00 -16.29 -14.11
C TYR A 38 -29.97 -17.34 -15.22
N LEU A 39 -30.69 -17.10 -16.32
CA LEU A 39 -30.81 -18.01 -17.45
C LEU A 39 -29.51 -18.10 -18.27
N ASN A 40 -28.74 -17.02 -18.34
CA ASN A 40 -27.45 -16.99 -19.04
C ASN A 40 -26.24 -17.20 -18.11
N GLY A 41 -26.46 -17.44 -16.81
CA GLY A 41 -25.39 -17.66 -15.83
C GLY A 41 -24.60 -16.42 -15.42
N ALA A 42 -24.96 -15.22 -15.87
CA ALA A 42 -24.28 -13.96 -15.53
C ALA A 42 -24.49 -13.51 -14.07
N ILE A 43 -25.22 -14.28 -13.26
CA ILE A 43 -25.30 -14.06 -11.81
C ILE A 43 -24.10 -14.63 -11.05
N LEU A 44 -23.36 -15.56 -11.64
CA LEU A 44 -22.13 -16.07 -11.04
C LEU A 44 -21.05 -15.00 -11.19
N GLN A 45 -20.45 -14.62 -10.06
CA GLN A 45 -19.30 -13.72 -10.08
C GLN A 45 -18.17 -14.35 -10.91
N PRO A 46 -17.41 -13.55 -11.68
CA PRO A 46 -16.17 -14.01 -12.31
C PRO A 46 -15.23 -14.66 -11.28
N GLY A 47 -14.40 -15.61 -11.72
CA GLY A 47 -13.44 -16.29 -10.85
C GLY A 47 -13.99 -17.54 -10.13
N SER A 48 -15.08 -18.14 -10.60
CA SER A 48 -15.55 -19.43 -10.09
C SER A 48 -14.49 -20.52 -10.23
N PHE A 49 -14.35 -21.38 -9.23
CA PHE A 49 -13.45 -22.53 -9.23
C PHE A 49 -14.16 -23.77 -8.68
N GLN A 50 -13.71 -24.97 -9.05
CA GLN A 50 -14.34 -26.22 -8.62
C GLN A 50 -13.84 -26.71 -7.26
N LYS A 51 -12.55 -26.55 -6.99
CA LYS A 51 -11.88 -26.94 -5.74
C LYS A 51 -10.58 -26.18 -5.58
N LEU A 52 -10.06 -26.11 -4.34
CA LEU A 52 -8.72 -25.59 -4.09
C LEU A 52 -7.66 -26.51 -4.74
N PRO A 53 -6.61 -25.95 -5.35
CA PRO A 53 -5.53 -26.76 -5.92
C PRO A 53 -4.81 -27.61 -4.87
N THR A 54 -4.46 -28.85 -5.22
CA THR A 54 -3.83 -29.81 -4.30
C THR A 54 -2.50 -29.33 -3.72
N TYR A 55 -1.75 -28.47 -4.42
CA TYR A 55 -0.50 -27.93 -3.91
C TYR A 55 -0.67 -27.00 -2.70
N TRP A 56 -1.86 -26.40 -2.52
CA TRP A 56 -2.18 -25.64 -1.30
C TRP A 56 -2.40 -26.56 -0.10
N GLN A 57 -3.03 -27.72 -0.29
CA GLN A 57 -3.10 -28.77 0.73
C GLN A 57 -1.70 -29.26 1.10
N THR A 58 -0.87 -29.57 0.10
CA THR A 58 0.53 -30.00 0.34
C THR A 58 1.32 -28.95 1.11
N THR A 59 1.07 -27.66 0.86
CA THR A 59 1.69 -26.56 1.61
C THR A 59 1.23 -26.58 3.08
N ALA A 60 -0.07 -26.73 3.33
CA ALA A 60 -0.62 -26.83 4.68
C ALA A 60 -0.06 -28.04 5.46
N ASP A 61 -0.03 -29.22 4.84
CA ASP A 61 0.52 -30.45 5.45
C ASP A 61 2.02 -30.30 5.77
N TRP A 62 2.77 -29.64 4.87
CA TRP A 62 4.18 -29.35 5.07
C TRP A 62 4.37 -28.39 6.26
N LEU A 63 3.59 -27.33 6.35
CA LEU A 63 3.65 -26.40 7.48
C LEU A 63 3.26 -27.07 8.80
N HIS A 64 2.28 -27.96 8.80
CA HIS A 64 1.93 -28.76 9.98
C HIS A 64 3.09 -29.63 10.45
N THR A 65 3.81 -30.25 9.52
CA THR A 65 4.95 -31.14 9.82
C THR A 65 6.19 -30.35 10.26
N TYR A 66 6.53 -29.29 9.53
CA TYR A 66 7.82 -28.61 9.66
C TYR A 66 7.75 -27.31 10.45
N SER A 67 6.55 -26.75 10.68
CA SER A 67 6.27 -25.51 11.44
C SER A 67 5.15 -25.63 12.48
N PRO A 68 5.07 -26.70 13.29
CA PRO A 68 3.94 -26.89 14.22
C PRO A 68 3.85 -25.79 15.29
N ASP A 69 4.99 -25.27 15.76
CA ASP A 69 5.08 -24.35 16.90
C ASP A 69 5.40 -22.90 16.52
N SER A 70 5.76 -22.64 15.26
CA SER A 70 6.17 -21.33 14.74
C SER A 70 5.17 -20.87 13.67
N ARG A 71 4.89 -19.57 13.55
CA ARG A 71 4.08 -19.10 12.42
C ARG A 71 4.89 -19.04 11.13
N ALA A 72 4.24 -19.38 10.02
CA ALA A 72 4.71 -19.05 8.69
C ALA A 72 4.04 -17.75 8.17
N LEU A 73 4.80 -16.90 7.51
CA LEU A 73 4.29 -15.70 6.85
C LEU A 73 3.94 -16.02 5.39
N VAL A 74 2.74 -15.64 4.92
CA VAL A 74 2.33 -15.78 3.51
C VAL A 74 2.49 -14.45 2.80
N VAL A 75 3.23 -14.43 1.70
CA VAL A 75 3.59 -13.22 0.93
C VAL A 75 3.47 -13.46 -0.58
N PRO A 76 3.25 -12.41 -1.40
CA PRO A 76 3.01 -11.01 -1.04
C PRO A 76 1.63 -10.79 -0.40
N ALA A 77 1.43 -9.65 0.26
CA ALA A 77 0.10 -9.19 0.68
C ALA A 77 -0.88 -9.14 -0.48
N THR A 78 -2.15 -9.38 -0.19
CA THR A 78 -3.24 -9.14 -1.14
C THR A 78 -4.43 -8.52 -0.42
N ALA A 79 -5.27 -7.80 -1.17
CA ALA A 79 -6.54 -7.34 -0.66
C ALA A 79 -7.59 -8.47 -0.60
N HIS A 80 -7.52 -9.43 -1.52
CA HIS A 80 -8.40 -10.59 -1.58
C HIS A 80 -7.66 -11.77 -2.21
N GLY A 81 -8.08 -12.99 -1.88
CA GLY A 81 -7.64 -14.20 -2.58
C GLY A 81 -8.14 -14.22 -4.03
N ILE A 82 -7.37 -13.61 -4.94
CA ILE A 82 -7.61 -13.62 -6.39
C ILE A 82 -6.39 -14.28 -7.05
N TYR A 83 -6.62 -15.47 -7.62
CA TYR A 83 -5.60 -16.33 -8.20
C TYR A 83 -5.91 -16.61 -9.66
N THR A 84 -4.88 -16.99 -10.41
CA THR A 84 -5.00 -17.41 -11.82
C THR A 84 -5.95 -18.59 -12.03
N TRP A 85 -6.24 -19.39 -10.99
CA TRP A 85 -7.16 -20.52 -11.03
C TRP A 85 -8.57 -20.21 -10.48
N GLY A 86 -8.78 -19.05 -9.85
CA GLY A 86 -10.06 -18.65 -9.26
C GLY A 86 -9.97 -17.63 -8.13
N SER A 87 -11.12 -17.17 -7.66
CA SER A 87 -11.29 -16.11 -6.67
C SER A 87 -12.02 -16.61 -5.42
N PRO A 88 -11.35 -17.35 -4.50
CA PRO A 88 -11.92 -17.75 -3.21
C PRO A 88 -12.29 -16.57 -2.31
N ILE A 89 -11.79 -15.36 -2.59
CA ILE A 89 -11.92 -14.13 -1.79
C ILE A 89 -11.14 -14.22 -0.48
N ASP A 90 -11.36 -15.26 0.31
CA ASP A 90 -10.53 -15.65 1.45
C ASP A 90 -9.30 -16.45 0.99
N GLN A 91 -8.38 -16.78 1.90
CA GLN A 91 -7.14 -17.46 1.53
C GLN A 91 -7.27 -18.98 1.59
N PRO A 92 -6.52 -19.72 0.74
CA PRO A 92 -6.51 -21.18 0.79
C PRO A 92 -6.14 -21.74 2.18
N LEU A 93 -5.23 -21.09 2.91
CA LEU A 93 -4.81 -21.57 4.23
C LEU A 93 -5.84 -21.30 5.35
N ASP A 94 -6.87 -20.46 5.14
CA ASP A 94 -7.94 -20.25 6.13
C ASP A 94 -8.73 -21.54 6.39
N VAL A 95 -8.84 -22.42 5.39
CA VAL A 95 -9.60 -23.68 5.50
C VAL A 95 -8.74 -24.95 5.49
N LEU A 96 -7.47 -24.85 5.07
CA LEU A 96 -6.58 -26.01 4.91
C LEU A 96 -5.54 -26.17 6.03
N ALA A 97 -5.15 -25.08 6.70
CA ALA A 97 -4.01 -25.11 7.61
C ALA A 97 -4.38 -25.54 9.04
N ASP A 98 -3.76 -26.62 9.51
CA ASP A 98 -3.71 -26.99 10.94
C ASP A 98 -2.49 -26.39 11.67
N SER A 99 -1.63 -25.68 10.95
CA SER A 99 -0.46 -24.97 11.47
C SER A 99 -0.74 -23.48 11.64
N ARG A 100 0.04 -22.81 12.48
CA ARG A 100 -0.05 -21.36 12.67
C ARG A 100 0.54 -20.62 11.47
N TRP A 101 -0.16 -19.61 10.98
CA TRP A 101 0.32 -18.76 9.90
C TRP A 101 -0.12 -17.31 10.10
N ALA A 102 0.44 -16.41 9.30
CA ALA A 102 0.09 -14.99 9.29
C ALA A 102 0.18 -14.44 7.86
N GLN A 103 -0.59 -13.40 7.60
CA GLN A 103 -0.52 -12.64 6.35
C GLN A 103 -0.97 -11.20 6.58
N ARG A 104 -0.70 -10.35 5.60
CA ARG A 104 -1.34 -9.04 5.47
C ARG A 104 -2.50 -9.09 4.47
N ASP A 105 -3.71 -8.92 4.98
CA ASP A 105 -4.96 -8.89 4.19
C ASP A 105 -5.67 -7.53 4.30
N TYR A 106 -6.64 -7.22 3.44
CA TYR A 106 -7.37 -5.96 3.30
C TYR A 106 -7.91 -5.40 4.63
N VAL A 107 -8.70 -6.21 5.35
CA VAL A 107 -9.25 -5.89 6.68
C VAL A 107 -8.71 -6.93 7.67
N PRO A 108 -7.55 -6.68 8.30
CA PRO A 108 -6.98 -7.65 9.21
C PRO A 108 -7.78 -7.67 10.52
N PHE A 109 -8.14 -8.86 11.01
CA PHE A 109 -8.76 -9.08 12.34
C PHE A 109 -7.75 -8.95 13.51
N GLY A 110 -6.67 -8.19 13.33
CA GLY A 110 -5.60 -7.98 14.31
C GLY A 110 -5.62 -6.61 14.97
N THR A 111 -4.69 -6.39 15.92
CA THR A 111 -4.52 -5.07 16.53
C THR A 111 -3.92 -4.06 15.55
N ALA A 112 -4.13 -2.77 15.81
CA ALA A 112 -3.49 -1.69 15.05
C ALA A 112 -1.96 -1.87 14.96
N GLY A 113 -1.32 -2.28 16.06
CA GLY A 113 0.13 -2.50 16.08
C GLY A 113 0.60 -3.66 15.19
N ASN A 114 -0.09 -4.81 15.23
CA ASN A 114 0.25 -5.96 14.39
C ASN A 114 0.10 -5.65 12.90
N ARG A 115 -0.95 -4.89 12.53
CA ARG A 115 -1.11 -4.44 11.15
C ARG A 115 0.09 -3.62 10.68
N ARG A 116 0.57 -2.67 11.50
CA ARG A 116 1.75 -1.86 11.15
C ARG A 116 3.02 -2.69 11.06
N ALA A 117 3.20 -3.69 11.92
CA ALA A 117 4.32 -4.62 11.84
C ALA A 117 4.31 -5.41 10.53
N LEU A 118 3.15 -5.90 10.11
CA LEU A 118 2.98 -6.60 8.83
C LEU A 118 3.12 -5.66 7.63
N ASP A 119 2.61 -4.43 7.71
CA ASP A 119 2.81 -3.40 6.67
C ASP A 119 4.32 -3.12 6.46
N ALA A 120 5.10 -3.07 7.55
CA ALA A 120 6.56 -2.87 7.47
C ALA A 120 7.27 -4.03 6.75
N ILE A 121 6.85 -5.27 7.02
CA ILE A 121 7.41 -6.46 6.34
C ILE A 121 7.09 -6.42 4.85
N GLU A 122 5.83 -6.16 4.49
CA GLU A 122 5.41 -6.13 3.08
C GLU A 122 6.10 -5.00 2.31
N GLN A 123 6.19 -3.81 2.89
CA GLN A 123 6.94 -2.69 2.30
C GLN A 123 8.42 -3.03 2.12
N ALA A 124 9.04 -3.70 3.09
CA ALA A 124 10.43 -4.12 2.98
C ALA A 124 10.64 -5.19 1.88
N LEU A 125 9.72 -6.16 1.76
CA LEU A 125 9.77 -7.19 0.72
C LEU A 125 9.51 -6.65 -0.70
N MET A 126 8.88 -5.47 -0.81
CA MET A 126 8.72 -4.78 -2.08
C MET A 126 10.00 -4.07 -2.55
N SER A 127 11.06 -3.99 -1.74
CA SER A 127 12.29 -3.28 -2.11
C SER A 127 13.11 -3.97 -3.20
N GLY A 128 13.06 -5.29 -3.33
CA GLY A 128 13.98 -6.04 -4.18
C GLY A 128 15.45 -6.04 -3.72
N GLY A 129 15.81 -5.32 -2.66
CA GLY A 129 17.17 -5.24 -2.10
C GLY A 129 17.32 -5.96 -0.76
N GLU A 130 18.53 -5.94 -0.20
CA GLU A 130 18.80 -6.41 1.15
C GLU A 130 18.05 -5.55 2.18
N VAL A 131 17.37 -6.20 3.13
CA VAL A 131 16.69 -5.57 4.26
C VAL A 131 17.42 -5.97 5.54
N PRO A 132 18.35 -5.14 6.05
CA PRO A 132 19.07 -5.42 7.28
C PRO A 132 18.13 -5.70 8.45
N GLY A 133 18.38 -6.79 9.19
CA GLY A 133 17.58 -7.15 10.36
C GLY A 133 16.26 -7.88 10.07
N LEU A 134 15.90 -8.15 8.81
CA LEU A 134 14.64 -8.83 8.46
C LEU A 134 14.48 -10.19 9.16
N GLN A 135 15.54 -11.01 9.21
CA GLN A 135 15.51 -12.32 9.89
C GLN A 135 15.18 -12.19 11.37
N ASP A 136 15.83 -11.25 12.06
CA ASP A 136 15.62 -10.98 13.49
C ASP A 136 14.24 -10.34 13.75
N TYR A 137 13.76 -9.50 12.84
CA TYR A 137 12.43 -8.88 12.92
C TYR A 137 11.29 -9.90 12.72
N LEU A 138 11.46 -10.86 11.82
CA LEU A 138 10.49 -11.95 11.63
C LEU A 138 10.51 -12.89 12.84
N SER A 139 11.71 -13.30 13.30
CA SER A 139 11.88 -14.14 14.47
C SER A 139 11.27 -13.54 15.75
N ARG A 140 11.57 -12.27 16.06
CA ARG A 140 10.95 -11.58 17.22
C ARG A 140 9.44 -11.45 17.10
N SER A 141 8.92 -11.43 15.87
CA SER A 141 7.48 -11.38 15.57
C SER A 141 6.84 -12.77 15.56
N GLY A 142 7.55 -13.82 15.99
CA GLY A 142 7.04 -15.19 16.04
C GLY A 142 6.90 -15.85 14.66
N LEU A 143 7.57 -15.32 13.63
CA LEU A 143 7.57 -15.82 12.26
C LEU A 143 8.90 -16.51 11.94
N TYR A 144 8.87 -17.60 11.17
CA TYR A 144 10.09 -18.30 10.77
C TYR A 144 10.13 -18.59 9.27
N TYR A 145 9.21 -19.40 8.76
CA TYR A 145 9.12 -19.67 7.34
C TYR A 145 8.35 -18.57 6.61
N VAL A 146 8.74 -18.32 5.35
CA VAL A 146 8.03 -17.41 4.44
C VAL A 146 7.52 -18.22 3.25
N VAL A 147 6.20 -18.23 3.05
CA VAL A 147 5.50 -18.89 1.94
C VAL A 147 5.23 -17.86 0.86
N VAL A 148 5.93 -17.98 -0.26
CA VAL A 148 5.78 -17.12 -1.44
C VAL A 148 4.76 -17.74 -2.40
N ARG A 149 3.60 -17.09 -2.56
CA ARG A 149 2.53 -17.48 -3.49
C ARG A 149 2.70 -16.81 -4.86
N ASN A 150 3.04 -17.60 -5.88
CA ASN A 150 3.30 -17.15 -7.25
C ASN A 150 2.09 -17.29 -8.18
N ASP A 151 0.97 -17.83 -7.69
CA ASP A 151 -0.24 -18.13 -8.47
C ASP A 151 -1.32 -17.04 -8.38
N LEU A 152 -1.02 -15.91 -7.74
CA LEU A 152 -1.85 -14.71 -7.70
C LEU A 152 -2.14 -14.20 -9.13
N ASP A 153 -3.34 -13.67 -9.35
CA ASP A 153 -3.69 -13.02 -10.62
C ASP A 153 -2.83 -11.75 -10.81
N PRO A 154 -1.99 -11.65 -11.86
CA PRO A 154 -1.16 -10.48 -12.08
C PRO A 154 -1.94 -9.23 -12.49
N ASP A 155 -3.19 -9.37 -12.93
CA ASP A 155 -4.03 -8.24 -13.37
C ASP A 155 -4.75 -7.56 -12.19
N GLN A 156 -4.60 -8.06 -10.96
CA GLN A 156 -5.21 -7.47 -9.77
C GLN A 156 -4.52 -6.18 -9.30
N PHE A 157 -5.29 -5.21 -8.80
CA PHE A 157 -4.74 -3.98 -8.23
C PHE A 157 -3.87 -4.27 -6.99
N GLY A 158 -2.71 -3.63 -6.94
CA GLY A 158 -1.74 -3.83 -5.86
C GLY A 158 -0.91 -5.12 -6.00
N TYR A 159 -0.95 -5.80 -7.15
CA TYR A 159 -0.07 -6.93 -7.43
C TYR A 159 1.41 -6.56 -7.24
N VAL A 160 2.12 -7.38 -6.46
CA VAL A 160 3.57 -7.27 -6.26
C VAL A 160 4.25 -8.41 -7.02
N PRO A 161 5.13 -8.12 -8.00
CA PRO A 161 5.89 -9.16 -8.67
C PRO A 161 6.69 -10.00 -7.68
N THR A 162 6.42 -11.31 -7.66
CA THR A 162 7.06 -12.20 -6.67
C THR A 162 8.56 -12.33 -6.85
N ALA A 163 9.10 -12.04 -8.04
CA ALA A 163 10.54 -11.95 -8.25
C ALA A 163 11.20 -10.88 -7.36
N THR A 164 10.54 -9.74 -7.15
CA THR A 164 11.00 -8.69 -6.23
C THR A 164 11.04 -9.21 -4.79
N VAL A 165 9.96 -9.86 -4.35
CA VAL A 165 9.87 -10.45 -3.00
C VAL A 165 10.95 -11.52 -2.78
N LYS A 166 11.15 -12.41 -3.75
CA LYS A 166 12.17 -13.47 -3.67
C LYS A 166 13.58 -12.90 -3.65
N ARG A 167 13.84 -11.82 -4.40
CA ARG A 167 15.13 -11.13 -4.36
C ARG A 167 15.35 -10.52 -2.99
N SER A 168 14.40 -9.78 -2.43
CA SER A 168 14.52 -9.24 -1.07
C SER A 168 14.77 -10.31 -0.02
N LEU A 169 14.05 -11.44 -0.09
CA LEU A 169 14.27 -12.58 0.80
C LEU A 169 15.70 -13.12 0.66
N THR A 170 16.15 -13.39 -0.57
CA THR A 170 17.47 -13.98 -0.83
C THR A 170 18.61 -13.06 -0.41
N GLU A 171 18.51 -11.78 -0.75
CA GLU A 171 19.48 -10.76 -0.35
C GLU A 171 19.52 -10.55 1.16
N SER A 172 18.42 -10.82 1.87
CA SER A 172 18.33 -10.71 3.34
C SER A 172 18.65 -12.01 4.09
N GLY A 173 19.23 -13.01 3.41
CA GLY A 173 19.68 -14.28 4.01
C GLY A 173 18.58 -15.33 4.21
N PHE A 174 17.53 -15.31 3.37
CA PHE A 174 16.61 -16.42 3.24
C PHE A 174 16.98 -17.30 2.05
N HIS A 175 16.75 -18.60 2.16
CA HIS A 175 16.94 -19.55 1.06
C HIS A 175 15.68 -20.40 0.86
N ARG A 176 15.41 -20.76 -0.39
CA ARG A 176 14.27 -21.62 -0.73
C ARG A 176 14.50 -23.04 -0.22
N VAL A 177 13.59 -23.55 0.60
CA VAL A 177 13.65 -24.92 1.15
C VAL A 177 12.81 -25.92 0.34
N THR A 178 11.68 -25.50 -0.22
CA THR A 178 10.82 -26.36 -1.06
C THR A 178 9.91 -25.53 -1.98
N GLY A 179 9.24 -26.19 -2.93
CA GLY A 179 8.21 -25.59 -3.76
C GLY A 179 7.22 -26.61 -4.31
N PHE A 180 5.96 -26.20 -4.46
CA PHE A 180 4.82 -27.04 -4.79
C PHE A 180 4.04 -26.50 -6.00
N GLY A 181 3.35 -27.40 -6.69
CA GLY A 181 2.49 -27.06 -7.83
C GLY A 181 3.22 -26.95 -9.18
N PRO A 182 2.48 -26.62 -10.25
CA PRO A 182 3.05 -26.39 -11.57
C PRO A 182 3.96 -25.17 -11.59
N THR A 183 4.74 -25.03 -12.66
CA THR A 183 5.48 -23.81 -12.93
C THR A 183 4.53 -22.78 -13.54
N VAL A 184 4.49 -21.59 -12.96
CA VAL A 184 3.71 -20.44 -13.42
C VAL A 184 4.64 -19.33 -13.87
N THR A 185 4.16 -18.51 -14.80
CA THR A 185 4.84 -17.31 -15.27
C THR A 185 4.47 -16.15 -14.34
N GLY A 186 5.45 -15.40 -13.85
CA GLY A 186 5.21 -14.22 -13.05
C GLY A 186 4.77 -13.06 -13.94
N GLY A 187 3.49 -12.70 -13.90
CA GLY A 187 2.91 -11.69 -14.79
C GLY A 187 2.23 -12.29 -16.02
N ARG A 188 1.51 -11.43 -16.76
CA ARG A 188 0.86 -11.78 -18.02
C ARG A 188 1.76 -11.40 -19.20
N ILE A 189 2.02 -12.35 -20.09
CA ILE A 189 2.68 -12.10 -21.37
C ILE A 189 1.57 -11.74 -22.37
N ALA A 190 1.60 -10.51 -22.89
CA ALA A 190 0.63 -10.06 -23.89
C ALA A 190 0.88 -10.74 -25.24
N GLU A 191 -0.16 -10.93 -26.03
CA GLU A 191 -0.02 -11.41 -27.41
C GLU A 191 0.84 -10.42 -28.22
N GLY A 192 1.74 -10.93 -29.05
CA GLY A 192 2.66 -10.10 -29.84
C GLY A 192 3.86 -9.55 -29.06
N THR A 193 4.04 -9.92 -27.78
CA THR A 193 5.25 -9.57 -27.02
C THR A 193 6.49 -10.12 -27.75
N PRO A 194 7.53 -9.31 -28.01
CA PRO A 194 8.74 -9.81 -28.64
C PRO A 194 9.39 -10.93 -27.82
N THR A 195 9.88 -11.99 -28.47
CA THR A 195 10.46 -13.17 -27.81
C THR A 195 11.56 -12.83 -26.81
N GLN A 196 12.37 -11.80 -27.09
CA GLN A 196 13.41 -11.34 -26.17
C GLN A 196 12.87 -10.72 -24.87
N VAL A 197 11.65 -10.19 -24.90
CA VAL A 197 10.94 -9.65 -23.73
C VAL A 197 10.20 -10.77 -23.00
N GLU A 198 9.60 -11.71 -23.72
CA GLU A 198 8.96 -12.90 -23.12
C GLU A 198 9.94 -13.68 -22.22
N GLY A 199 11.21 -13.78 -22.64
CA GLY A 199 12.27 -14.43 -21.88
C GLY A 199 12.62 -13.77 -20.54
N LEU A 200 12.18 -12.54 -20.30
CA LEU A 200 12.40 -11.82 -19.03
C LEU A 200 11.39 -12.22 -17.95
N TYR A 201 10.26 -12.84 -18.31
CA TYR A 201 9.23 -13.21 -17.35
C TYR A 201 9.71 -14.40 -16.50
N PRO A 202 9.81 -14.23 -15.17
CA PRO A 202 10.31 -15.28 -14.29
C PRO A 202 9.33 -16.45 -14.26
N ARG A 203 9.86 -17.67 -14.20
CA ARG A 203 9.08 -18.90 -14.06
C ARG A 203 9.37 -19.53 -12.71
N SER A 204 8.32 -19.88 -11.96
CA SER A 204 8.45 -20.35 -10.58
C SER A 204 7.38 -21.36 -10.22
N ARG A 205 7.59 -22.16 -9.16
CA ARG A 205 6.53 -23.05 -8.66
C ARG A 205 5.37 -22.22 -8.10
N SER A 206 4.13 -22.69 -8.21
CA SER A 206 2.95 -21.99 -7.71
C SER A 206 3.10 -21.51 -6.26
N VAL A 207 3.68 -22.34 -5.39
CA VAL A 207 4.04 -21.97 -4.02
C VAL A 207 5.49 -22.35 -3.75
N GLU A 208 6.25 -21.46 -3.10
CA GLU A 208 7.63 -21.72 -2.67
C GLU A 208 7.80 -21.34 -1.21
N VAL A 209 8.54 -22.14 -0.43
CA VAL A 209 8.78 -21.88 0.99
C VAL A 209 10.25 -21.53 1.19
N TYR A 210 10.50 -20.48 1.97
CA TYR A 210 11.80 -19.94 2.30
C TYR A 210 12.05 -20.03 3.81
N ALA A 211 13.31 -20.27 4.19
CA ALA A 211 13.76 -20.28 5.57
C ALA A 211 14.94 -19.31 5.76
N PRO A 212 15.08 -18.69 6.95
CA PRO A 212 16.24 -17.88 7.26
C PRO A 212 17.49 -18.76 7.44
N ASP A 213 18.66 -18.14 7.53
CA ASP A 213 19.91 -18.85 7.81
C ASP A 213 19.85 -19.60 9.15
N SER A 214 20.67 -20.67 9.27
CA SER A 214 20.66 -21.56 10.44
C SER A 214 20.99 -20.89 11.78
N GLY A 215 21.58 -19.68 11.74
CA GLY A 215 21.85 -18.87 12.94
C GLY A 215 20.64 -18.12 13.49
N THR A 216 19.55 -18.04 12.73
CA THR A 216 18.34 -17.33 13.15
C THR A 216 17.53 -18.15 14.13
N ARG A 217 17.20 -17.54 15.27
CA ARG A 217 16.40 -18.18 16.32
C ARG A 217 15.04 -18.58 15.75
N ARG A 218 14.65 -19.83 15.95
CA ARG A 218 13.30 -20.27 15.64
C ARG A 218 12.35 -19.92 16.79
N PRO A 219 11.32 -19.07 16.57
CA PRO A 219 10.34 -18.78 17.60
C PRO A 219 9.48 -20.01 17.87
N GLY A 220 9.17 -20.26 19.14
CA GLY A 220 8.12 -21.21 19.54
C GLY A 220 6.79 -20.48 19.76
N GLN A 221 5.88 -21.11 20.51
CA GLN A 221 4.59 -20.48 20.86
C GLN A 221 4.71 -19.34 21.87
N ALA A 222 5.74 -19.35 22.72
CA ALA A 222 5.98 -18.33 23.73
C ALA A 222 7.47 -18.15 24.01
N GLY A 223 7.83 -17.01 24.59
CA GLY A 223 9.22 -16.65 24.92
C GLY A 223 9.34 -15.94 26.27
N LEU A 224 10.54 -15.96 26.84
CA LEU A 224 10.91 -15.18 28.01
C LEU A 224 11.93 -14.10 27.63
N LEU A 225 11.69 -12.87 28.07
CA LEU A 225 12.59 -11.73 27.84
C LEU A 225 12.96 -11.05 29.17
N PRO A 226 14.23 -10.67 29.40
CA PRO A 226 14.67 -10.11 30.67
C PRO A 226 14.15 -8.69 30.89
N VAL A 227 13.40 -8.47 31.98
CA VAL A 227 12.80 -7.16 32.30
C VAL A 227 13.86 -6.07 32.49
N ALA A 228 15.00 -6.43 33.07
CA ALA A 228 16.14 -5.51 33.27
C ALA A 228 16.72 -4.97 31.95
N GLY A 229 16.44 -5.62 30.82
CA GLY A 229 16.94 -5.21 29.51
C GLY A 229 16.00 -4.31 28.72
N THR A 230 14.81 -3.99 29.23
CA THR A 230 13.76 -3.32 28.45
C THR A 230 14.26 -2.05 27.74
N ALA A 231 14.03 -2.00 26.43
CA ALA A 231 14.14 -0.79 25.62
C ALA A 231 12.77 -0.11 25.51
N GLU A 232 12.77 1.20 25.71
CA GLU A 232 11.64 2.08 25.39
C GLU A 232 11.90 2.73 24.04
N VAL A 233 11.01 2.51 23.07
CA VAL A 233 11.19 2.90 21.68
C VAL A 233 10.10 3.88 21.27
N SER A 234 10.47 5.05 20.73
CA SER A 234 9.48 5.99 20.18
C SER A 234 8.94 5.52 18.82
N GLY A 235 7.76 5.98 18.47
CA GLY A 235 7.11 5.64 17.20
C GLY A 235 6.25 4.37 17.31
N GLY A 236 6.35 3.48 16.33
CA GLY A 236 5.44 2.34 16.16
C GLY A 236 6.17 1.00 15.99
N PRO A 237 5.44 -0.12 15.90
CA PRO A 237 6.02 -1.46 15.71
C PRO A 237 6.90 -1.58 14.45
N GLU A 238 6.65 -0.77 13.43
CA GLU A 238 7.48 -0.69 12.22
C GLU A 238 8.88 -0.13 12.50
N SER A 239 9.05 0.70 13.53
CA SER A 239 10.35 1.27 13.93
C SER A 239 11.35 0.20 14.36
N LEU A 240 10.84 -0.98 14.75
CA LEU A 240 11.64 -2.08 15.26
C LEU A 240 12.33 -2.89 14.13
N LEU A 241 11.88 -2.77 12.88
CA LEU A 241 12.52 -3.44 11.73
C LEU A 241 13.96 -2.93 11.49
N PRO A 242 14.20 -1.62 11.26
CA PRO A 242 15.57 -1.13 11.09
C PRO A 242 16.41 -1.31 12.35
N LEU A 243 15.80 -1.23 13.54
CA LEU A 243 16.51 -1.49 14.80
C LEU A 243 16.92 -2.96 14.99
N SER A 244 16.21 -3.90 14.37
CA SER A 244 16.56 -5.33 14.40
C SER A 244 17.86 -5.65 13.65
N ALA A 245 18.42 -4.71 12.88
CA ALA A 245 19.77 -4.83 12.33
C ALA A 245 20.88 -4.63 13.38
N ASP A 246 20.55 -4.11 14.57
CA ASP A 246 21.46 -4.04 15.71
C ASP A 246 21.36 -5.33 16.55
N PRO A 247 22.43 -6.14 16.64
CA PRO A 247 22.44 -7.34 17.49
C PRO A 247 22.07 -7.06 18.95
N ALA A 248 22.28 -5.83 19.45
CA ALA A 248 21.92 -5.45 20.81
C ALA A 248 20.40 -5.41 21.09
N LEU A 249 19.57 -5.47 20.04
CA LEU A 249 18.11 -5.56 20.13
C LEU A 249 17.56 -6.99 20.02
N ARG A 250 18.34 -7.97 19.54
CA ARG A 250 17.84 -9.31 19.18
C ARG A 250 17.05 -10.02 20.29
N ASP A 251 17.56 -9.99 21.52
CA ASP A 251 16.91 -10.60 22.70
C ASP A 251 16.43 -9.56 23.73
N ARG A 252 16.35 -8.29 23.30
CA ARG A 252 15.95 -7.19 24.15
C ARG A 252 14.43 -6.99 24.08
N PRO A 253 13.69 -6.99 25.21
CA PRO A 253 12.28 -6.62 25.17
C PRO A 253 12.15 -5.15 24.78
N ALA A 254 11.26 -4.83 23.84
CA ALA A 254 10.92 -3.45 23.51
C ALA A 254 9.48 -3.14 23.91
N VAL A 255 9.27 -1.94 24.45
CA VAL A 255 7.95 -1.33 24.65
C VAL A 255 7.94 0.00 23.90
N LEU A 256 6.77 0.44 23.44
CA LEU A 256 6.65 1.79 22.89
C LEU A 256 6.60 2.82 24.02
N THR A 257 6.98 4.08 23.75
CA THR A 257 6.90 5.21 24.72
C THR A 257 5.51 5.46 25.30
N GLY A 258 4.45 4.91 24.68
CA GLY A 258 3.07 4.93 25.18
C GLY A 258 2.61 3.65 25.89
N ASP A 259 3.46 2.63 25.98
CA ASP A 259 3.15 1.34 26.59
C ASP A 259 3.73 1.22 28.01
N ASN A 260 3.06 0.42 28.84
CA ASN A 260 3.53 0.16 30.21
C ASN A 260 4.72 -0.81 30.22
N HIS A 261 5.69 -0.57 31.11
CA HIS A 261 6.85 -1.44 31.36
C HIS A 261 6.93 -1.89 32.83
N PRO A 262 5.98 -2.70 33.33
CA PRO A 262 5.95 -3.13 34.72
C PRO A 262 7.23 -3.89 35.11
N GLY A 263 7.66 -3.73 36.36
CA GLY A 263 8.85 -4.41 36.91
C GLY A 263 10.14 -3.59 36.85
N ILE A 264 10.15 -2.45 36.15
CA ILE A 264 11.24 -1.48 36.14
C ILE A 264 10.73 -0.05 36.28
N ALA A 265 11.52 0.80 36.95
CA ALA A 265 11.24 2.24 37.05
C ALA A 265 11.86 3.05 35.91
N THR A 266 12.94 2.56 35.32
CA THR A 266 13.65 3.22 34.21
C THR A 266 14.10 2.17 33.20
N PRO A 267 13.75 2.32 31.92
CA PRO A 267 14.25 1.46 30.84
C PRO A 267 15.77 1.48 30.76
N ALA A 268 16.37 0.35 30.35
CA ALA A 268 17.81 0.24 30.18
C ALA A 268 18.33 0.97 28.92
N LEU A 269 17.43 1.20 27.96
CA LEU A 269 17.72 1.92 26.72
C LEU A 269 16.47 2.73 26.33
N ARG A 270 16.65 4.00 25.97
CA ARG A 270 15.63 4.79 25.28
C ARG A 270 16.06 5.10 23.86
N THR A 271 15.27 4.69 22.88
CA THR A 271 15.58 4.89 21.46
C THR A 271 14.51 5.75 20.79
N ALA A 272 14.94 6.87 20.22
CA ALA A 272 14.15 7.69 19.31
C ALA A 272 14.27 7.15 17.88
N VAL A 273 13.15 6.92 17.21
CA VAL A 273 13.10 6.47 15.81
C VAL A 273 12.12 7.33 15.02
N ASP A 274 12.45 7.57 13.75
CA ASP A 274 11.68 8.37 12.80
C ASP A 274 10.55 7.62 12.07
N GLY A 275 10.13 6.47 12.64
CA GLY A 275 8.94 5.72 12.25
C GLY A 275 7.64 6.38 12.75
N LEU A 276 6.51 5.68 12.63
CA LEU A 276 5.16 6.17 12.95
C LEU A 276 4.94 7.61 12.47
N ARG A 277 5.25 7.81 11.18
CA ARG A 277 5.11 9.12 10.54
C ARG A 277 3.65 9.51 10.46
N ARG A 278 3.35 10.76 10.80
CA ARG A 278 2.03 11.34 10.59
C ARG A 278 1.76 11.43 9.09
N ALA A 279 0.78 10.71 8.58
CA ALA A 279 0.44 10.66 7.15
C ALA A 279 -1.03 10.24 7.00
N ASP A 280 -1.65 10.45 5.85
CA ASP A 280 -2.97 9.86 5.56
C ASP A 280 -2.83 8.45 5.00
N THR A 281 -3.81 7.58 5.28
CA THR A 281 -3.89 6.23 4.73
C THR A 281 -5.19 6.08 3.94
N ARG A 282 -5.08 5.74 2.66
CA ARG A 282 -6.21 5.29 1.85
C ARG A 282 -6.57 3.85 2.18
N PHE A 283 -7.78 3.67 2.68
CA PHE A 283 -8.34 2.35 2.91
C PHE A 283 -8.94 1.85 1.60
N GLY A 284 -8.64 0.62 1.23
CA GLY A 284 -8.96 0.05 -0.10
C GLY A 284 -7.82 -0.81 -0.64
N LEU A 285 -6.60 -0.49 -0.21
CA LEU A 285 -5.34 -1.03 -0.74
C LEU A 285 -4.48 -1.62 0.38
N VAL A 286 -3.58 -2.53 0.02
CA VAL A 286 -2.61 -3.15 0.94
C VAL A 286 -1.19 -2.60 0.80
N ASN A 287 -0.90 -1.89 -0.30
CA ASN A 287 0.36 -1.20 -0.57
C ASN A 287 0.08 0.13 -1.28
N THR A 288 1.11 0.99 -1.40
CA THR A 288 1.05 2.29 -2.11
C THR A 288 -0.15 3.15 -1.69
N ASN A 289 -0.44 3.15 -0.39
CA ASN A 289 -1.67 3.70 0.18
C ASN A 289 -1.43 4.65 1.36
N THR A 290 -0.19 5.10 1.58
CA THR A 290 0.18 6.05 2.64
C THR A 290 0.81 7.29 2.01
N SER A 291 0.32 8.48 2.41
CA SER A 291 0.81 9.77 1.89
C SER A 291 2.24 10.09 2.32
N TYR A 292 2.80 11.19 1.80
CA TYR A 292 3.99 11.80 2.37
C TYR A 292 3.72 12.27 3.82
N PRO A 293 4.75 12.43 4.67
CA PRO A 293 4.57 12.83 6.06
C PRO A 293 4.00 14.25 6.20
N TYR A 294 2.93 14.41 6.96
CA TYR A 294 2.22 15.65 7.20
C TYR A 294 2.81 16.45 8.37
N THR A 295 2.70 17.77 8.30
CA THR A 295 2.96 18.64 9.46
C THR A 295 1.89 18.42 10.55
N PRO A 296 2.10 18.90 11.79
CA PRO A 296 1.14 18.67 12.86
C PRO A 296 -0.29 19.11 12.59
N LYS A 297 -0.48 20.14 11.75
CA LYS A 297 -1.79 20.75 11.43
C LYS A 297 -2.22 20.53 9.98
N GLU A 298 -1.42 19.84 9.19
CA GLU A 298 -1.74 19.55 7.80
C GLU A 298 -2.91 18.57 7.72
N ARG A 299 -3.76 18.82 6.72
CA ARG A 299 -5.01 18.13 6.41
C ARG A 299 -4.91 17.63 4.98
N ASN A 300 -5.76 16.68 4.63
CA ASN A 300 -5.84 16.20 3.26
C ASN A 300 -6.14 17.35 2.30
N SER A 301 -5.53 17.31 1.11
CA SER A 301 -5.69 18.34 0.10
C SER A 301 -7.18 18.57 -0.22
N PRO A 302 -7.59 19.82 -0.53
CA PRO A 302 -9.00 20.16 -0.68
C PRO A 302 -9.70 19.45 -1.84
N ASP A 303 -8.94 19.05 -2.87
CA ASP A 303 -9.45 18.34 -4.04
C ASP A 303 -8.98 16.87 -4.04
N ALA A 304 -8.61 16.33 -2.87
CA ALA A 304 -8.31 14.90 -2.73
C ALA A 304 -9.57 14.04 -2.90
N ASP A 305 -9.44 12.90 -3.59
CA ASP A 305 -10.56 11.98 -3.87
C ASP A 305 -11.21 11.41 -2.59
N GLN A 306 -10.40 11.12 -1.56
CA GLN A 306 -10.88 10.62 -0.28
C GLN A 306 -10.64 11.64 0.84
N ASN A 307 -11.70 11.90 1.62
CA ASN A 307 -11.68 12.73 2.84
C ASN A 307 -11.09 14.15 2.62
N PRO A 308 -11.53 14.92 1.61
CA PRO A 308 -10.96 16.23 1.29
C PRO A 308 -11.08 17.20 2.47
N GLY A 309 -9.98 17.85 2.85
CA GLY A 309 -9.93 18.79 3.97
C GLY A 309 -10.06 18.17 5.37
N GLU A 310 -10.24 16.85 5.48
CA GLU A 310 -10.29 16.16 6.78
C GLU A 310 -8.88 15.98 7.38
N GLU A 311 -8.85 15.59 8.66
CA GLU A 311 -7.59 15.14 9.28
C GLU A 311 -7.17 13.79 8.70
N PRO A 312 -5.86 13.52 8.60
CA PRO A 312 -5.39 12.25 8.08
C PRO A 312 -5.89 11.08 8.92
N LYS A 313 -6.37 10.03 8.24
CA LYS A 313 -6.84 8.80 8.87
C LYS A 313 -5.69 7.81 8.95
N GLN A 314 -5.40 7.34 10.17
CA GLN A 314 -4.30 6.41 10.44
C GLN A 314 -4.74 5.29 11.37
N ILE A 315 -4.11 4.14 11.21
CA ILE A 315 -4.18 3.03 12.16
C ILE A 315 -3.02 3.18 13.12
N LEU A 316 -3.33 3.53 14.38
CA LEU A 316 -2.33 3.85 15.40
C LEU A 316 -2.45 2.90 16.60
N PRO A 317 -1.33 2.31 17.07
CA PRO A 317 -1.32 1.48 18.28
C PRO A 317 -1.58 2.28 19.56
N THR A 318 -1.25 3.58 19.54
CA THR A 318 -1.46 4.54 20.63
C THR A 318 -1.93 5.87 20.04
N LYS A 319 -2.89 6.53 20.69
CA LYS A 319 -3.44 7.82 20.24
C LYS A 319 -2.53 8.98 20.64
N GLY A 320 -2.54 10.04 19.85
CA GLY A 320 -1.85 11.29 20.15
C GLY A 320 -0.65 11.55 19.24
N ILE A 321 -0.51 12.81 18.83
CA ILE A 321 0.54 13.22 17.89
C ILE A 321 1.94 13.22 18.53
N ALA A 322 2.03 13.27 19.87
CA ALA A 322 3.30 13.28 20.59
C ALA A 322 4.14 12.03 20.35
N HIS A 323 3.50 10.90 20.01
CA HIS A 323 4.14 9.62 19.71
C HIS A 323 4.58 9.50 18.24
N GLN A 324 4.24 10.47 17.38
CA GLN A 324 4.44 10.40 15.94
C GLN A 324 5.59 11.27 15.48
N THR A 325 6.29 10.81 14.45
CA THR A 325 7.18 11.64 13.67
C THR A 325 6.34 12.56 12.79
N THR A 326 6.57 13.87 12.85
CA THR A 326 5.80 14.85 12.06
C THR A 326 6.71 15.60 11.10
N ALA A 327 6.16 16.13 10.02
CA ALA A 327 6.94 16.98 9.13
C ALA A 327 7.03 18.43 9.64
N ARG A 328 8.10 19.10 9.26
CA ARG A 328 8.31 20.54 9.36
C ARG A 328 8.72 21.06 7.99
N ILE A 329 8.06 22.12 7.54
CA ILE A 329 8.48 22.83 6.33
C ILE A 329 9.54 23.85 6.72
N GLU A 330 10.66 23.84 6.01
CA GLU A 330 11.72 24.83 6.13
C GLU A 330 11.79 25.69 4.86
N GLY A 331 12.12 26.97 5.02
CA GLY A 331 12.22 27.94 3.91
C GLY A 331 10.88 28.41 3.35
N ALA A 332 9.77 27.94 3.93
CA ALA A 332 8.41 28.43 3.67
C ALA A 332 7.51 28.18 4.88
N ARG A 333 6.45 28.97 4.99
CA ARG A 333 5.42 28.80 6.03
C ARG A 333 4.58 27.56 5.79
N SER A 334 4.26 27.30 4.53
CA SER A 334 3.53 26.12 4.07
C SER A 334 3.64 25.97 2.56
N VAL A 335 3.64 24.73 2.08
CA VAL A 335 3.41 24.41 0.67
C VAL A 335 2.16 23.52 0.60
N THR A 336 1.21 23.90 -0.25
CA THR A 336 -0.11 23.25 -0.36
C THR A 336 -0.49 23.11 -1.82
N ALA A 337 -1.20 22.04 -2.17
CA ALA A 337 -1.74 21.83 -3.52
C ALA A 337 -3.23 21.47 -3.47
N SER A 338 -3.92 21.56 -4.60
CA SER A 338 -5.28 21.02 -4.81
C SER A 338 -5.33 19.53 -4.49
N SER A 339 -4.39 18.79 -5.08
CA SER A 339 -4.20 17.35 -4.95
C SER A 339 -2.71 17.00 -5.15
N SER A 340 -2.33 15.75 -4.93
CA SER A 340 -0.93 15.30 -5.11
C SER A 340 -0.87 13.81 -5.46
N GLY A 341 0.02 13.47 -6.40
CA GLY A 341 0.39 12.11 -6.78
C GLY A 341 -0.60 11.45 -7.73
N ASN A 342 -1.62 10.81 -7.17
CA ASN A 342 -2.63 10.08 -7.93
C ASN A 342 -3.94 10.02 -7.12
N TRP A 343 -5.09 9.89 -7.80
CA TRP A 343 -6.40 9.85 -7.15
C TRP A 343 -6.66 8.53 -6.40
N LEU A 344 -6.11 7.41 -6.88
CA LEU A 344 -6.24 6.08 -6.30
C LEU A 344 -5.06 5.73 -5.38
N LEU A 345 -3.83 5.88 -5.88
CA LEU A 345 -2.59 5.54 -5.16
C LEU A 345 -2.00 6.74 -4.42
N TYR A 346 -1.41 6.52 -3.25
CA TYR A 346 -0.53 7.53 -2.65
C TYR A 346 0.89 7.36 -3.20
N LEU A 347 1.34 8.38 -3.93
CA LEU A 347 2.67 8.47 -4.53
C LEU A 347 3.46 9.58 -3.82
N PRO A 348 4.03 9.30 -2.63
CA PRO A 348 4.63 10.33 -1.77
C PRO A 348 5.88 10.99 -2.38
N GLN A 349 6.48 10.41 -3.42
CA GLN A 349 7.52 11.06 -4.23
C GLN A 349 7.05 12.36 -4.92
N PHE A 350 5.73 12.58 -5.01
CA PHE A 350 5.12 13.78 -5.58
C PHE A 350 4.69 14.81 -4.53
N ASP A 351 5.38 14.87 -3.38
CA ASP A 351 5.15 15.88 -2.32
C ASP A 351 5.14 17.29 -2.93
N PRO A 352 4.13 18.14 -2.63
CA PRO A 352 4.07 19.53 -3.07
C PRO A 352 5.35 20.35 -2.85
N VAL A 353 6.11 20.05 -1.79
CA VAL A 353 7.36 20.74 -1.46
C VAL A 353 8.44 20.54 -2.53
N ASN A 354 8.43 19.40 -3.22
CA ASN A 354 9.47 18.99 -4.17
C ASN A 354 9.58 19.95 -5.37
N ALA A 355 8.51 20.65 -5.75
CA ALA A 355 8.61 21.68 -6.79
C ALA A 355 9.41 22.94 -6.37
N PHE A 356 9.84 23.04 -5.11
CA PHE A 356 10.56 24.19 -4.56
C PHE A 356 11.86 23.79 -3.83
N ASP A 357 12.27 22.53 -3.86
CA ASP A 357 13.46 22.05 -3.16
C ASP A 357 14.76 22.28 -3.97
N GLY A 358 14.62 22.52 -5.28
CA GLY A 358 15.70 22.75 -6.23
C GLY A 358 16.45 21.48 -6.66
N ASP A 359 15.86 20.30 -6.45
CA ASP A 359 16.36 19.00 -6.91
C ASP A 359 15.62 18.60 -8.20
N PRO A 360 16.31 18.47 -9.35
CA PRO A 360 15.66 18.14 -10.62
C PRO A 360 15.12 16.69 -10.67
N ASP A 361 15.50 15.84 -9.72
CA ASP A 361 15.03 14.45 -9.63
C ASP A 361 13.74 14.30 -8.80
N THR A 362 13.27 15.37 -8.16
CA THR A 362 12.01 15.40 -7.43
C THR A 362 10.99 16.27 -8.18
N ALA A 363 9.71 16.09 -7.87
CA ALA A 363 8.66 16.90 -8.47
C ALA A 363 7.40 16.89 -7.63
N TRP A 364 6.52 17.87 -7.86
CA TRP A 364 5.09 17.72 -7.56
C TRP A 364 4.34 17.32 -8.82
N ALA A 365 3.36 16.43 -8.68
CA ALA A 365 2.35 16.13 -9.68
C ALA A 365 0.96 16.14 -9.03
N GLU A 366 -0.05 16.59 -9.75
CA GLU A 366 -1.46 16.53 -9.31
C GLU A 366 -2.00 15.08 -9.32
N GLY A 367 -3.11 14.86 -8.64
CA GLY A 367 -3.73 13.55 -8.46
C GLY A 367 -5.24 13.55 -8.72
N ALA A 368 -5.70 14.30 -9.73
CA ALA A 368 -7.09 14.36 -10.16
C ALA A 368 -7.44 13.18 -11.09
N PRO A 369 -8.66 12.61 -10.99
CA PRO A 369 -9.07 11.46 -11.81
C PRO A 369 -9.45 11.83 -13.24
N ASP A 370 -9.90 13.05 -13.51
CA ASP A 370 -10.52 13.41 -14.79
C ASP A 370 -9.69 14.41 -15.61
N SER A 371 -9.15 15.46 -14.98
CA SER A 371 -8.36 16.48 -15.67
C SER A 371 -7.47 17.27 -14.71
N ALA A 372 -6.25 17.59 -15.14
CA ALA A 372 -5.34 18.49 -14.45
C ALA A 372 -5.78 19.97 -14.50
N LYS A 373 -6.81 20.30 -15.30
CA LYS A 373 -7.27 21.68 -15.45
C LYS A 373 -7.93 22.17 -14.16
N GLY A 374 -7.40 23.26 -13.62
CA GLY A 374 -7.84 23.85 -12.36
C GLY A 374 -6.96 23.44 -11.18
N GLU A 375 -6.16 22.38 -11.33
CA GLU A 375 -5.20 21.95 -10.31
C GLU A 375 -4.16 23.04 -10.04
N TRP A 376 -3.71 23.14 -8.81
CA TRP A 376 -2.85 24.23 -8.37
C TRP A 376 -1.88 23.81 -7.29
N LEU A 377 -0.75 24.50 -7.28
CA LEU A 377 0.29 24.42 -6.25
C LEU A 377 0.56 25.81 -5.70
N ARG A 378 0.69 25.94 -4.37
CA ARG A 378 0.87 27.22 -3.68
C ARG A 378 1.93 27.12 -2.60
N ILE A 379 2.85 28.08 -2.60
CA ILE A 379 3.81 28.34 -1.53
C ILE A 379 3.41 29.61 -0.77
N ALA A 380 3.35 29.51 0.56
CA ALA A 380 3.24 30.67 1.45
C ALA A 380 4.63 30.96 2.03
N PHE A 381 5.14 32.17 1.80
CA PHE A 381 6.48 32.53 2.25
C PHE A 381 6.51 32.82 3.76
N ASP A 382 7.67 32.60 4.40
CA ASP A 382 7.86 32.90 5.83
C ASP A 382 7.72 34.40 6.10
N ARG A 383 8.24 35.21 5.18
CA ARG A 383 8.22 36.67 5.17
C ARG A 383 7.90 37.17 3.76
N PRO A 384 7.42 38.41 3.60
CA PRO A 384 7.26 39.03 2.28
C PRO A 384 8.55 38.86 1.46
N THR A 385 8.43 38.20 0.30
CA THR A 385 9.55 37.75 -0.52
C THR A 385 9.52 38.47 -1.86
N PRO A 386 10.63 39.08 -2.32
CA PRO A 386 10.69 39.71 -3.64
C PRO A 386 10.49 38.68 -4.76
N VAL A 387 9.38 38.78 -5.47
CA VAL A 387 9.13 38.03 -6.70
C VAL A 387 9.55 38.93 -7.89
N PRO A 388 10.53 38.50 -8.70
CA PRO A 388 10.94 39.24 -9.89
C PRO A 388 9.86 39.20 -10.98
N ALA A 389 9.99 40.04 -12.00
CA ALA A 389 9.11 40.01 -13.18
C ALA A 389 9.19 38.70 -13.99
N THR A 390 10.21 37.87 -13.74
CA THR A 390 10.42 36.59 -14.42
C THR A 390 10.94 35.53 -13.45
N ILE A 391 10.31 34.36 -13.45
CA ILE A 391 10.70 33.19 -12.65
C ILE A 391 10.93 31.98 -13.56
N GLY A 392 11.63 30.97 -13.06
CA GLY A 392 11.81 29.71 -13.79
C GLY A 392 10.72 28.70 -13.47
N LEU A 393 10.14 28.06 -14.48
CA LEU A 393 9.28 26.88 -14.33
C LEU A 393 9.84 25.71 -15.14
N THR A 394 9.87 24.53 -14.55
CA THR A 394 10.22 23.29 -15.24
C THR A 394 9.03 22.32 -15.12
N PRO A 395 8.16 22.23 -16.15
CA PRO A 395 7.04 21.30 -16.13
C PRO A 395 7.55 19.85 -16.19
N LEU A 396 6.78 18.90 -15.68
CA LEU A 396 7.02 17.49 -15.99
C LEU A 396 6.78 17.24 -17.50
N PRO A 397 7.67 16.49 -18.18
CA PRO A 397 7.54 16.23 -19.60
C PRO A 397 6.30 15.38 -19.91
N GLN A 398 5.73 15.59 -21.09
CA GLN A 398 4.66 14.73 -21.60
C GLN A 398 5.21 13.35 -21.97
N ASP A 399 4.46 12.30 -21.63
CA ASP A 399 4.65 10.93 -22.13
C ASP A 399 3.28 10.33 -22.49
N ASP A 400 3.21 9.06 -22.87
CA ASP A 400 1.95 8.43 -23.33
C ASP A 400 0.84 8.36 -22.25
N VAL A 401 1.20 8.48 -20.96
CA VAL A 401 0.26 8.37 -19.83
C VAL A 401 0.18 9.65 -18.98
N ARG A 402 1.14 10.58 -19.13
CA ARG A 402 1.25 11.80 -18.32
C ARG A 402 0.77 13.04 -19.07
N ALA A 403 -0.12 13.77 -18.42
CA ALA A 403 -0.48 15.12 -18.85
C ALA A 403 0.66 16.12 -18.59
N ALA A 404 0.92 17.03 -19.52
CA ALA A 404 1.88 18.12 -19.34
C ALA A 404 1.20 19.50 -19.37
N PRO A 405 1.53 20.41 -18.45
CA PRO A 405 1.00 21.77 -18.48
C PRO A 405 1.40 22.53 -19.75
N THR A 406 0.43 23.09 -20.47
CA THR A 406 0.66 23.95 -21.65
C THR A 406 0.28 25.41 -21.41
N ARG A 407 -0.57 25.67 -20.41
CA ARG A 407 -0.91 27.02 -19.97
C ARG A 407 -1.13 27.06 -18.47
N VAL A 408 -0.55 28.06 -17.81
CA VAL A 408 -0.65 28.23 -16.36
C VAL A 408 -0.96 29.68 -15.98
N ARG A 409 -1.59 29.86 -14.83
CA ARG A 409 -1.80 31.16 -14.18
C ARG A 409 -0.92 31.24 -12.94
N ILE A 410 -0.03 32.23 -12.92
CA ILE A 410 0.84 32.55 -11.77
C ILE A 410 0.20 33.71 -11.02
N GLU A 411 -0.11 33.51 -9.75
CA GLU A 411 -0.82 34.46 -8.89
C GLU A 411 -0.02 34.76 -7.63
N THR A 412 -0.10 35.99 -7.16
CA THR A 412 0.41 36.47 -5.87
C THR A 412 -0.59 37.46 -5.27
N ASP A 413 -0.35 37.96 -4.07
CA ASP A 413 -1.07 39.10 -3.50
C ASP A 413 -0.78 40.44 -4.23
N LYS A 414 0.06 40.44 -5.27
CA LYS A 414 0.36 41.60 -6.14
C LYS A 414 -0.31 41.56 -7.50
N GLY A 415 -0.94 40.43 -7.86
CA GLY A 415 -1.65 40.28 -9.13
C GLY A 415 -1.54 38.88 -9.70
N ALA A 416 -1.97 38.72 -10.95
CA ALA A 416 -1.96 37.45 -11.67
C ALA A 416 -1.40 37.64 -13.09
N THR A 417 -0.77 36.62 -13.64
CA THR A 417 -0.33 36.58 -15.04
C THR A 417 -0.56 35.17 -15.59
N THR A 418 -0.99 35.09 -16.84
CA THR A 418 -1.14 33.82 -17.56
C THR A 418 0.02 33.67 -18.54
N VAL A 419 0.61 32.47 -18.59
CA VAL A 419 1.74 32.15 -19.45
C VAL A 419 1.52 30.79 -20.12
N ASP A 420 1.95 30.68 -21.38
CA ASP A 420 2.00 29.41 -22.09
C ASP A 420 3.35 28.71 -21.80
N LEU A 421 3.35 27.38 -21.83
CA LEU A 421 4.50 26.53 -21.56
C LEU A 421 4.69 25.51 -22.68
N ARG A 422 5.94 25.16 -22.95
CA ARG A 422 6.29 23.96 -23.72
C ARG A 422 6.15 22.72 -22.83
N PRO A 423 5.51 21.65 -23.30
CA PRO A 423 5.30 20.40 -22.55
C PRO A 423 6.52 19.45 -22.58
N ASP A 424 7.70 19.96 -22.94
CA ASP A 424 8.91 19.18 -23.26
C ASP A 424 9.83 18.93 -22.05
N GLY A 425 9.39 19.29 -20.84
CA GLY A 425 10.19 19.17 -19.63
C GLY A 425 11.32 20.19 -19.49
N THR A 426 11.47 21.13 -20.42
CA THR A 426 12.55 22.12 -20.37
C THR A 426 12.24 23.26 -19.40
N ARG A 427 13.28 23.72 -18.68
CA ARG A 427 13.18 24.92 -17.84
C ARG A 427 12.90 26.15 -18.71
N GLN A 428 11.86 26.89 -18.35
CA GLN A 428 11.36 28.04 -19.08
C GLN A 428 11.29 29.26 -18.17
N GLN A 429 11.80 30.40 -18.67
CA GLN A 429 11.69 31.68 -17.99
C GLN A 429 10.36 32.33 -18.36
N VAL A 430 9.50 32.56 -17.36
CA VAL A 430 8.12 33.01 -17.56
C VAL A 430 7.80 34.26 -16.74
N LYS A 431 6.88 35.09 -17.24
CA LYS A 431 6.45 36.31 -16.55
C LYS A 431 5.74 35.98 -15.23
N ALA A 432 6.05 36.73 -14.18
CA ALA A 432 5.38 36.65 -12.89
C ALA A 432 4.98 38.04 -12.37
N PRO A 433 3.94 38.15 -11.51
CA PRO A 433 3.59 39.42 -10.88
C PRO A 433 4.74 39.94 -10.01
N GLN A 434 5.39 41.02 -10.44
CA GLN A 434 6.54 41.59 -9.75
C GLN A 434 6.13 42.28 -8.44
N GLY A 435 6.87 42.03 -7.36
CA GLY A 435 6.72 42.74 -6.09
C GLY A 435 7.07 41.89 -4.88
N SER A 436 7.01 42.49 -3.69
CA SER A 436 7.20 41.75 -2.43
C SER A 436 5.91 41.02 -2.06
N ALA A 437 5.85 39.71 -2.32
CA ALA A 437 4.65 38.90 -2.18
C ALA A 437 4.66 38.08 -0.89
N SER A 438 3.47 37.78 -0.35
CA SER A 438 3.30 36.89 0.81
C SER A 438 3.10 35.43 0.43
N TRP A 439 2.67 35.16 -0.80
CA TRP A 439 2.51 33.81 -1.35
C TRP A 439 2.61 33.84 -2.88
N LEU A 440 2.85 32.67 -3.47
CA LEU A 440 2.78 32.44 -4.92
C LEU A 440 1.96 31.17 -5.19
N ARG A 441 1.07 31.21 -6.18
CA ARG A 441 0.27 30.06 -6.65
C ARG A 441 0.45 29.89 -8.15
N VAL A 442 0.66 28.65 -8.59
CA VAL A 442 0.63 28.26 -9.99
C VAL A 442 -0.60 27.38 -10.20
N THR A 443 -1.50 27.79 -11.09
CA THR A 443 -2.71 27.04 -11.45
C THR A 443 -2.61 26.57 -12.89
N ILE A 444 -2.83 25.27 -13.14
CA ILE A 444 -2.84 24.69 -14.47
C ILE A 444 -4.17 25.07 -15.14
N LEU A 445 -4.12 25.77 -16.27
CA LEU A 445 -5.30 26.19 -17.03
C LEU A 445 -5.57 25.30 -18.23
N ASP A 446 -4.51 24.71 -18.79
CA ASP A 446 -4.58 23.83 -19.95
C ASP A 446 -3.42 22.82 -19.94
N THR A 447 -3.66 21.67 -20.54
CA THR A 447 -2.70 20.56 -20.60
C THR A 447 -2.74 19.87 -21.95
N GLN A 448 -1.62 19.29 -22.35
CA GLN A 448 -1.56 18.29 -23.41
C GLN A 448 -1.56 16.89 -22.77
N SER A 449 -2.49 16.03 -23.17
CA SER A 449 -2.52 14.62 -22.73
C SER A 449 -3.19 13.74 -23.78
N ALA A 450 -2.66 12.53 -23.97
CA ALA A 450 -3.31 11.48 -24.76
C ALA A 450 -4.39 10.74 -23.95
N ARG A 451 -4.18 10.55 -22.64
CA ARG A 451 -5.10 9.84 -21.73
C ARG A 451 -5.06 10.44 -20.31
N PRO A 452 -6.17 10.99 -19.78
CA PRO A 452 -6.23 11.45 -18.40
C PRO A 452 -6.21 10.28 -17.38
N ALA A 453 -6.00 10.59 -16.10
CA ALA A 453 -6.19 9.72 -14.91
C ALA A 453 -5.03 8.82 -14.43
N LEU A 454 -4.00 8.54 -15.24
CA LEU A 454 -2.91 7.62 -14.86
C LEU A 454 -1.72 8.34 -14.21
N ALA A 455 -1.21 9.37 -14.87
CA ALA A 455 -0.12 10.20 -14.35
C ALA A 455 -0.48 11.69 -14.47
N GLY A 456 -0.39 12.39 -13.35
CA GLY A 456 -0.79 13.78 -13.27
C GLY A 456 0.24 14.76 -13.84
N ALA A 457 -0.24 15.95 -14.19
CA ALA A 457 0.58 17.08 -14.61
C ALA A 457 1.31 17.71 -13.42
N GLY A 458 2.44 18.39 -13.65
CA GLY A 458 3.22 18.89 -12.53
C GLY A 458 4.47 19.67 -12.89
N PHE A 459 5.29 19.93 -11.89
CA PHE A 459 6.54 20.68 -12.00
C PHE A 459 7.64 20.02 -11.17
N SER A 460 8.82 19.85 -11.77
CA SER A 460 10.04 19.49 -11.03
C SER A 460 10.67 20.70 -10.35
N ASP A 461 10.50 21.91 -10.88
CA ASP A 461 11.06 23.13 -10.27
C ASP A 461 10.21 24.37 -10.57
N ILE A 462 9.98 25.16 -9.53
CA ILE A 462 9.40 26.51 -9.54
C ILE A 462 10.42 27.44 -8.86
N SER A 463 11.31 27.99 -9.68
CA SER A 463 12.47 28.73 -9.22
C SER A 463 12.13 30.20 -8.96
N VAL A 464 11.96 30.53 -7.67
CA VAL A 464 11.90 31.90 -7.17
C VAL A 464 13.22 32.24 -6.46
N PRO A 465 13.92 33.33 -6.82
CA PRO A 465 15.20 33.66 -6.21
C PRO A 465 15.14 33.76 -4.68
N GLY A 466 16.05 33.04 -4.00
CA GLY A 466 16.13 33.04 -2.53
C GLY A 466 15.05 32.20 -1.83
N VAL A 467 14.22 31.47 -2.59
CA VAL A 467 13.23 30.53 -2.06
C VAL A 467 13.73 29.12 -2.30
N ARG A 468 13.79 28.34 -1.22
CA ARG A 468 13.98 26.90 -1.26
C ARG A 468 13.17 26.31 -0.13
N ALA A 469 12.17 25.50 -0.45
CA ALA A 469 11.35 24.84 0.56
C ALA A 469 11.76 23.37 0.66
N THR A 470 11.91 22.86 1.88
CA THR A 470 12.19 21.44 2.10
C THR A 470 11.34 20.90 3.24
N ARG A 471 11.09 19.59 3.21
CA ARG A 471 10.38 18.89 4.28
C ARG A 471 11.39 18.15 5.15
N ALA A 472 11.49 18.55 6.42
CA ALA A 472 12.29 17.86 7.43
C ALA A 472 11.36 17.03 8.33
N LEU A 473 11.81 15.86 8.79
CA LEU A 473 11.05 15.09 9.79
C LEU A 473 11.51 15.41 11.20
N GLN A 474 10.56 15.84 12.03
CA GLN A 474 10.72 16.08 13.45
C GLN A 474 10.45 14.80 14.24
N MET A 475 11.41 14.36 15.05
CA MET A 475 11.24 13.21 15.94
C MET A 475 10.04 13.36 16.89
N PRO A 476 9.44 12.25 17.35
CA PRO A 476 8.35 12.28 18.33
C PRO A 476 8.67 13.14 19.56
N ALA A 477 7.69 13.89 20.04
CA ALA A 477 7.89 14.84 21.14
C ALA A 477 8.19 14.14 22.48
N ASP A 478 7.79 12.88 22.63
CA ASP A 478 8.08 12.03 23.79
C ASP A 478 9.49 11.42 23.77
N SER A 479 10.26 11.63 22.69
CA SER A 479 11.61 11.05 22.52
C SER A 479 12.76 11.91 23.10
N THR A 480 12.46 13.02 23.77
CA THR A 480 13.48 14.00 24.21
C THR A 480 14.57 13.44 25.13
N ARG A 481 14.27 12.37 25.89
CA ARG A 481 15.22 11.70 26.80
C ARG A 481 15.94 10.52 26.19
N ALA A 482 15.90 10.36 24.86
CA ALA A 482 16.54 9.24 24.19
C ALA A 482 18.05 9.19 24.44
N ASP A 483 18.56 7.97 24.57
CA ASP A 483 19.98 7.62 24.59
C ASP A 483 20.49 7.35 23.17
N GLN A 484 19.60 6.94 22.27
CA GLN A 484 19.89 6.59 20.90
C GLN A 484 18.88 7.25 19.96
N PHE A 485 19.36 7.75 18.81
CA PHE A 485 18.52 8.26 17.72
C PHE A 485 18.80 7.44 16.47
N THR A 486 17.76 6.91 15.84
CA THR A 486 17.85 6.17 14.58
C THR A 486 17.00 6.85 13.52
N PHE A 487 17.60 7.07 12.36
CA PHE A 487 16.98 7.72 11.21
C PHE A 487 17.01 6.75 10.03
N HIS A 488 15.88 6.59 9.37
CA HIS A 488 15.72 5.68 8.25
C HIS A 488 15.13 6.40 7.03
N ARG A 489 15.62 5.99 5.86
CA ARG A 489 15.13 6.37 4.54
C ARG A 489 14.98 5.09 3.72
N ALA A 490 13.78 4.84 3.21
CA ALA A 490 13.55 3.74 2.29
C ALA A 490 14.24 4.01 0.95
N THR A 491 14.85 2.98 0.36
CA THR A 491 15.35 2.99 -1.02
C THR A 491 14.28 2.43 -1.95
N GLY A 492 13.93 3.18 -2.98
CA GLY A 492 13.01 2.77 -4.04
C GLY A 492 13.72 1.84 -5.02
N ASP A 493 13.37 0.56 -4.96
CA ASP A 493 13.79 -0.47 -5.93
C ASP A 493 12.65 -1.47 -6.25
N GLY A 494 11.41 -1.12 -5.85
CA GLY A 494 10.23 -1.95 -6.08
C GLY A 494 9.57 -1.73 -7.44
N ALA A 495 8.93 -2.78 -7.96
CA ALA A 495 8.31 -2.82 -9.29
C ALA A 495 7.25 -1.73 -9.57
N LEU A 496 6.75 -1.04 -8.54
CA LEU A 496 5.75 0.04 -8.62
C LEU A 496 6.29 1.41 -8.21
N THR A 497 7.53 1.51 -7.72
CA THR A 497 8.15 2.75 -7.23
C THR A 497 9.56 2.88 -7.79
N LEU A 498 9.68 3.52 -8.95
CA LEU A 498 10.94 3.77 -9.64
C LEU A 498 11.77 4.92 -9.03
N THR A 499 11.20 5.66 -8.07
CA THR A 499 11.84 6.82 -7.43
C THR A 499 11.68 6.77 -5.91
N ASP A 500 12.72 7.21 -5.22
CA ASP A 500 12.75 7.31 -3.76
C ASP A 500 11.75 8.38 -3.28
N THR A 501 11.06 8.13 -2.17
CA THR A 501 10.18 9.12 -1.53
C THR A 501 10.95 10.31 -0.94
N GLU A 502 12.19 10.07 -0.51
CA GLU A 502 13.10 11.08 0.01
C GLU A 502 14.45 10.89 -0.71
N THR A 503 15.06 11.93 -1.26
CA THR A 503 16.38 11.81 -1.93
C THR A 503 17.56 11.88 -0.94
N ALA A 504 17.30 12.41 0.26
CA ALA A 504 18.26 12.57 1.35
C ALA A 504 17.56 12.53 2.71
N LEU A 505 18.31 12.21 3.78
CA LEU A 505 17.85 12.37 5.16
C LEU A 505 17.83 13.87 5.53
N HIS A 506 16.67 14.36 5.94
CA HIS A 506 16.49 15.66 6.58
C HIS A 506 15.67 15.49 7.86
N ARG A 507 16.30 15.62 9.02
CA ARG A 507 15.72 15.30 10.34
C ARG A 507 15.99 16.39 11.38
N SER A 508 15.09 16.54 12.34
CA SER A 508 15.31 17.31 13.55
C SER A 508 15.02 16.48 14.80
N PHE A 509 15.90 16.59 15.79
CA PHE A 509 15.85 15.84 17.05
C PHE A 509 16.35 16.72 18.19
N THR A 510 16.09 16.33 19.44
CA THR A 510 16.47 17.11 20.63
C THR A 510 17.25 16.25 21.60
N THR A 511 18.35 16.77 22.12
CA THR A 511 19.14 16.13 23.19
C THR A 511 18.94 16.86 24.52
N THR A 512 18.96 16.12 25.64
CA THR A 512 18.75 16.68 26.99
C THR A 512 20.01 17.17 27.70
N GLY A 513 21.19 16.82 27.19
CA GLY A 513 22.46 17.11 27.85
C GLY A 513 23.60 17.08 26.85
N PRO A 514 24.69 17.84 27.11
CA PRO A 514 25.89 17.72 26.30
C PRO A 514 26.41 16.29 26.37
N SER A 515 26.65 15.67 25.22
CA SER A 515 27.04 14.26 25.16
C SER A 515 27.87 13.98 23.92
N ARG A 516 28.80 13.05 24.07
CA ARG A 516 29.47 12.41 22.94
C ARG A 516 28.58 11.32 22.35
N PHE A 517 28.53 11.21 21.04
CA PHE A 517 27.78 10.19 20.32
C PHE A 517 28.70 9.29 19.48
N THR A 518 28.41 8.00 19.49
CA THR A 518 28.93 7.06 18.51
C THR A 518 28.04 7.08 17.27
N PHE A 519 28.66 7.11 16.09
CA PHE A 519 27.99 7.17 14.80
C PHE A 519 28.11 5.82 14.09
N LYS A 520 26.97 5.24 13.69
CA LYS A 520 26.90 4.07 12.80
C LYS A 520 25.93 4.40 11.66
N ALA A 521 26.35 4.19 10.42
CA ALA A 521 25.47 4.46 9.29
C ALA A 521 25.73 3.51 8.12
N THR A 522 24.73 3.39 7.26
CA THR A 522 24.80 2.67 5.99
C THR A 522 24.34 3.56 4.85
N ALA A 523 24.90 3.31 3.67
CA ALA A 523 24.49 3.97 2.45
C ALA A 523 24.23 2.94 1.35
N ALA A 524 23.40 3.28 0.38
CA ALA A 524 23.21 2.51 -0.84
C ALA A 524 23.74 3.29 -2.04
N ALA A 525 24.14 2.56 -3.07
CA ALA A 525 24.49 3.16 -4.35
C ALA A 525 23.27 3.83 -5.00
N THR A 526 23.49 5.02 -5.55
CA THR A 526 22.48 5.75 -6.33
C THR A 526 22.93 5.75 -7.80
N PRO A 527 22.10 5.37 -8.78
CA PRO A 527 22.49 5.27 -10.19
C PRO A 527 22.68 6.67 -10.81
N THR A 528 23.81 7.32 -10.52
CA THR A 528 24.18 8.66 -10.98
C THR A 528 25.56 8.66 -11.65
N ASP A 529 25.90 9.72 -12.38
CA ASP A 529 27.25 9.93 -12.91
C ASP A 529 28.33 9.89 -11.82
N ALA A 530 27.99 10.31 -10.60
CA ALA A 530 28.89 10.26 -9.46
C ALA A 530 29.20 8.80 -9.08
N PHE A 531 28.23 7.90 -9.17
CA PHE A 531 28.41 6.48 -8.96
C PHE A 531 29.31 5.83 -10.01
N ASP A 532 29.14 6.17 -11.28
CA ASP A 532 30.03 5.66 -12.33
C ASP A 532 31.48 6.13 -12.12
N LYS A 533 31.68 7.39 -11.75
CA LYS A 533 33.00 7.93 -11.37
C LYS A 533 33.59 7.20 -10.17
N LEU A 534 32.77 6.86 -9.17
CA LEU A 534 33.19 6.08 -8.01
C LEU A 534 33.69 4.69 -8.44
N LEU A 535 32.94 3.98 -9.28
CA LEU A 535 33.33 2.66 -9.78
C LEU A 535 34.66 2.69 -10.55
N TYR A 536 34.89 3.71 -11.36
CA TYR A 536 36.18 3.93 -12.03
C TYR A 536 37.34 4.25 -11.05
N ALA A 537 37.05 4.88 -9.91
CA ALA A 537 38.05 5.29 -8.93
C ALA A 537 38.50 4.14 -8.00
N VAL A 538 37.56 3.28 -7.59
CA VAL A 538 37.86 2.12 -6.71
C VAL A 538 38.54 0.96 -7.45
N ALA A 539 38.61 1.05 -8.79
CA ALA A 539 39.28 0.12 -9.68
C ALA A 539 40.42 0.79 -10.49
N PRO A 540 41.50 1.27 -9.86
CA PRO A 540 42.48 2.17 -10.48
C PRO A 540 43.58 1.49 -11.31
N ASP A 541 43.58 0.15 -11.47
CA ASP A 541 44.57 -0.63 -12.25
C ASP A 541 44.54 -0.30 -13.78
N GLN A 542 43.96 0.85 -14.15
CA GLN A 542 43.42 1.22 -15.45
C GLN A 542 43.77 2.68 -15.84
N ARG A 543 45.05 3.08 -15.78
CA ARG A 543 45.45 4.46 -16.13
C ARG A 543 45.33 4.79 -17.62
N ARG A 544 45.28 3.79 -18.49
CA ARG A 544 45.03 3.92 -19.94
C ARG A 544 43.74 3.15 -20.27
N LYS A 545 42.60 3.84 -20.33
CA LYS A 545 41.29 3.23 -20.57
C LYS A 545 40.43 4.09 -21.49
N ILE A 546 39.43 3.48 -22.10
CA ILE A 546 38.29 4.20 -22.68
C ILE A 546 37.35 4.59 -21.52
N THR A 547 36.95 5.85 -21.46
CA THR A 547 35.88 6.31 -20.56
C THR A 547 34.63 6.51 -21.39
N ALA A 548 33.57 5.79 -21.03
CA ALA A 548 32.25 5.92 -21.63
C ALA A 548 31.29 6.66 -20.67
N THR A 549 30.59 7.67 -21.20
CA THR A 549 29.45 8.36 -20.57
C THR A 549 28.32 8.50 -21.60
N ALA A 550 27.13 8.92 -21.19
CA ALA A 550 26.00 9.14 -22.10
C ALA A 550 25.20 10.39 -21.72
N ASP A 551 24.51 10.98 -22.69
CA ASP A 551 23.58 12.11 -22.46
C ASP A 551 22.37 11.70 -21.60
N SER A 552 21.97 10.42 -21.68
CA SER A 552 20.90 9.85 -20.86
C SER A 552 21.06 8.34 -20.69
N THR A 553 20.54 7.81 -19.59
CA THR A 553 20.46 6.37 -19.30
C THR A 553 19.07 6.07 -18.75
N ALA A 554 18.46 4.97 -19.19
CA ALA A 554 17.18 4.51 -18.66
C ALA A 554 17.34 4.14 -17.18
N ARG A 555 16.43 4.61 -16.32
CA ARG A 555 16.46 4.30 -14.87
C ARG A 555 15.89 2.90 -14.58
N LEU A 556 16.54 1.88 -15.14
CA LEU A 556 16.17 0.47 -14.99
C LEU A 556 17.04 -0.28 -13.95
N GLY A 557 18.02 0.42 -13.35
CA GLY A 557 18.90 -0.09 -12.30
C GLY A 557 20.37 0.29 -12.51
N THR A 558 21.23 -0.04 -11.54
CA THR A 558 22.69 0.26 -11.53
C THR A 558 23.49 -0.45 -12.62
N ASN A 559 22.95 -1.52 -13.20
CA ASN A 559 23.63 -2.35 -14.21
C ASN A 559 23.33 -1.93 -15.67
N THR A 560 22.74 -0.74 -15.88
CA THR A 560 22.35 -0.23 -17.20
C THR A 560 23.12 1.03 -17.64
N SER A 561 24.23 1.35 -16.97
CA SER A 561 25.04 2.56 -17.23
C SER A 561 25.93 2.45 -18.48
N ALA A 562 26.20 3.59 -19.12
CA ALA A 562 27.17 3.78 -20.20
C ALA A 562 28.58 3.27 -19.87
N ARG A 563 28.97 3.24 -18.58
CA ARG A 563 30.26 2.66 -18.16
C ARG A 563 30.43 1.21 -18.63
N ASN A 564 29.34 0.45 -18.69
CA ASN A 564 29.37 -0.97 -19.06
C ASN A 564 29.82 -1.19 -20.52
N LEU A 565 29.72 -0.17 -21.39
CA LEU A 565 30.09 -0.25 -22.81
C LEU A 565 31.57 -0.53 -23.09
N THR A 566 32.42 -0.58 -22.06
CA THR A 566 33.87 -0.73 -22.21
C THR A 566 34.45 -1.80 -21.28
N ASP A 567 33.58 -2.57 -20.62
CA ASP A 567 33.92 -3.34 -19.42
C ASP A 567 34.33 -4.80 -19.67
N GLY A 568 34.20 -5.29 -20.90
CA GLY A 568 34.57 -6.66 -21.25
C GLY A 568 33.43 -7.66 -21.28
N SER A 569 32.22 -7.29 -20.86
CA SER A 569 31.14 -8.20 -20.48
C SER A 569 29.89 -8.02 -21.35
N LEU A 570 29.41 -9.13 -21.91
CA LEU A 570 28.11 -9.18 -22.61
C LEU A 570 26.93 -9.39 -21.65
N ALA A 571 27.19 -9.52 -20.34
CA ALA A 571 26.17 -9.66 -19.30
C ALA A 571 25.74 -8.31 -18.70
N THR A 572 26.43 -7.23 -19.07
CA THR A 572 26.16 -5.85 -18.66
C THR A 572 25.80 -5.03 -19.89
N ALA A 573 25.02 -3.97 -19.71
CA ALA A 573 24.58 -3.15 -20.82
C ALA A 573 24.48 -1.69 -20.44
N TRP A 574 24.41 -0.84 -21.46
CA TRP A 574 23.82 0.48 -21.38
C TRP A 574 22.48 0.47 -22.09
N ILE A 575 21.45 1.06 -21.48
CA ILE A 575 20.16 1.30 -22.11
C ILE A 575 19.92 2.81 -22.13
N ALA A 576 19.69 3.37 -23.32
CA ALA A 576 19.51 4.80 -23.48
C ALA A 576 18.22 5.30 -22.80
N GLY A 577 18.27 6.53 -22.29
CA GLY A 577 17.07 7.29 -21.97
C GLY A 577 16.50 7.98 -23.22
N ASP A 578 16.03 9.22 -23.04
CA ASP A 578 15.46 10.07 -24.10
C ASP A 578 16.50 10.60 -25.09
N LYS A 579 17.79 10.59 -24.72
CA LYS A 579 18.91 11.10 -25.52
C LYS A 579 19.95 9.99 -25.76
N PRO A 580 19.86 9.27 -26.89
CA PRO A 580 20.72 8.11 -27.17
C PRO A 580 22.07 8.53 -27.75
N THR A 581 22.84 9.31 -26.99
CA THR A 581 24.22 9.70 -27.35
C THR A 581 25.20 9.14 -26.33
N ILE A 582 26.24 8.46 -26.79
CA ILE A 582 27.38 8.02 -25.98
C ILE A 582 28.61 8.85 -26.29
N HIS A 583 29.41 9.14 -25.26
CA HIS A 583 30.67 9.85 -25.35
C HIS A 583 31.79 8.91 -24.96
N LEU A 584 32.71 8.67 -25.90
CA LEU A 584 33.89 7.83 -25.70
C LEU A 584 35.12 8.74 -25.70
N ARG A 585 36.00 8.54 -24.71
CA ARG A 585 37.26 9.31 -24.54
C ARG A 585 38.42 8.36 -24.23
N TRP A 586 39.58 8.55 -24.83
CA TRP A 586 40.78 7.73 -24.58
C TRP A 586 42.09 8.53 -24.68
N PRO A 587 43.24 7.99 -24.23
CA PRO A 587 44.51 8.70 -24.30
C PRO A 587 45.13 8.72 -25.71
N GLY A 588 45.46 9.92 -26.18
CA GLY A 588 46.18 10.14 -27.45
C GLY A 588 45.30 9.93 -28.69
N LYS A 589 45.64 10.63 -29.78
CA LYS A 589 44.91 10.48 -31.03
C LYS A 589 45.23 9.14 -31.70
N GLN A 590 44.19 8.44 -32.12
CA GLN A 590 44.28 7.15 -32.83
C GLN A 590 43.35 7.19 -34.04
N PRO A 591 43.71 6.56 -35.17
CA PRO A 591 42.80 6.41 -36.29
C PRO A 591 41.70 5.40 -35.94
N VAL A 592 40.45 5.83 -36.07
CA VAL A 592 39.26 4.99 -35.86
C VAL A 592 38.41 5.00 -37.13
N SER A 593 38.10 3.82 -37.66
CA SER A 593 37.27 3.62 -38.86
C SER A 593 36.21 2.54 -38.69
N THR A 594 36.16 1.92 -37.51
CA THR A 594 35.22 0.83 -37.20
C THR A 594 34.80 0.92 -35.74
N LEU A 595 33.50 0.77 -35.52
CA LEU A 595 32.86 0.71 -34.21
C LEU A 595 31.88 -0.47 -34.22
N VAL A 596 31.89 -1.29 -33.17
CA VAL A 596 30.98 -2.42 -33.00
C VAL A 596 30.08 -2.14 -31.80
N LEU A 597 28.76 -2.17 -32.03
CA LEU A 597 27.70 -1.82 -31.10
C LEU A 597 26.72 -3.01 -30.98
N PRO A 598 27.10 -4.10 -30.28
CA PRO A 598 26.22 -5.25 -30.16
C PRO A 598 24.99 -4.90 -29.32
N GLY A 599 23.80 -5.20 -29.85
CA GLY A 599 22.54 -4.95 -29.16
C GLY A 599 22.44 -5.74 -27.84
N ALA A 600 21.84 -5.13 -26.82
CA ALA A 600 21.68 -5.76 -25.50
C ALA A 600 20.50 -6.76 -25.42
N GLY A 601 19.52 -6.66 -26.32
CA GLY A 601 18.28 -7.45 -26.25
C GLY A 601 17.38 -7.04 -25.08
N GLY A 602 16.47 -7.92 -24.66
CA GLY A 602 15.55 -7.66 -23.55
C GLY A 602 14.62 -6.47 -23.81
N LEU A 603 14.63 -5.47 -22.92
CA LEU A 603 13.83 -4.23 -23.04
C LEU A 603 14.49 -3.17 -23.93
N SER A 604 15.24 -3.59 -24.96
CA SER A 604 15.95 -2.66 -25.85
C SER A 604 16.00 -3.15 -27.30
N THR A 605 16.21 -2.23 -28.23
CA THR A 605 16.43 -2.49 -29.66
C THR A 605 17.88 -2.21 -30.09
N ARG A 606 18.26 -2.68 -31.27
CA ARG A 606 19.58 -2.43 -31.88
C ARG A 606 19.59 -1.14 -32.70
N PRO A 607 20.74 -0.44 -32.79
CA PRO A 607 20.88 0.70 -33.71
C PRO A 607 20.91 0.22 -35.17
N GLU A 608 20.47 1.08 -36.09
CA GLU A 608 20.59 0.92 -37.55
C GLU A 608 21.41 2.04 -38.20
N LYS A 609 21.42 3.23 -37.58
CA LYS A 609 22.18 4.38 -38.07
C LYS A 609 22.75 5.19 -36.91
N ILE A 610 24.00 5.59 -37.06
CA ILE A 610 24.70 6.44 -36.11
C ILE A 610 25.27 7.68 -36.79
N GLU A 611 25.28 8.78 -36.05
CA GLU A 611 26.05 9.97 -36.35
C GLU A 611 27.24 10.05 -35.38
N ILE A 612 28.43 10.23 -35.93
CA ILE A 612 29.69 10.26 -35.21
C ILE A 612 30.24 11.67 -35.32
N SER A 613 30.53 12.30 -34.19
CA SER A 613 31.10 13.64 -34.12
C SER A 613 32.38 13.64 -33.27
N SER A 614 33.37 14.40 -33.74
CA SER A 614 34.63 14.66 -33.07
C SER A 614 35.14 16.04 -33.49
N PRO A 615 35.94 16.74 -32.67
CA PRO A 615 36.62 17.95 -33.13
C PRO A 615 37.51 17.75 -34.36
N ASP A 616 37.90 16.51 -34.65
CA ASP A 616 38.80 16.15 -35.75
C ASP A 616 38.08 15.62 -37.00
N GLY A 617 36.74 15.51 -36.97
CA GLY A 617 35.94 15.01 -38.08
C GLY A 617 34.58 14.48 -37.64
N ALA A 618 33.69 14.27 -38.62
CA ALA A 618 32.38 13.69 -38.40
C ALA A 618 32.06 12.67 -39.50
N ALA A 619 31.24 11.68 -39.17
CA ALA A 619 30.78 10.66 -40.11
C ALA A 619 29.35 10.23 -39.79
N THR A 620 28.64 9.75 -40.81
CA THR A 620 27.38 9.02 -40.62
C THR A 620 27.58 7.60 -41.12
N ALA A 621 27.20 6.61 -40.33
CA ALA A 621 27.39 5.20 -40.68
C ALA A 621 26.10 4.41 -40.45
N GLY A 622 25.84 3.45 -41.33
CA GLY A 622 24.87 2.38 -41.07
C GLY A 622 25.48 1.36 -40.12
N VAL A 623 24.65 0.78 -39.26
CA VAL A 623 25.00 -0.31 -38.36
C VAL A 623 24.35 -1.59 -38.88
N ASP A 624 25.15 -2.61 -39.18
CA ASP A 624 24.63 -3.89 -39.65
C ASP A 624 23.97 -4.72 -38.53
N GLU A 625 23.38 -5.87 -38.87
CA GLU A 625 22.69 -6.75 -37.90
C GLU A 625 23.62 -7.29 -36.80
N ASN A 626 24.94 -7.31 -37.03
CA ASN A 626 25.94 -7.70 -36.04
C ASN A 626 26.44 -6.52 -35.20
N GLY A 627 25.88 -5.33 -35.41
CA GLY A 627 26.28 -4.11 -34.70
C GLY A 627 27.50 -3.41 -35.30
N VAL A 628 28.01 -3.79 -36.48
CA VAL A 628 29.24 -3.21 -37.02
C VAL A 628 28.93 -1.95 -37.85
N ALA A 629 29.59 -0.85 -37.51
CA ALA A 629 29.63 0.40 -38.26
C ALA A 629 31.02 0.64 -38.84
N ARG A 630 31.09 0.95 -40.14
CA ARG A 630 32.34 1.28 -40.86
C ARG A 630 32.22 2.67 -41.48
N PHE A 631 33.27 3.46 -41.38
CA PHE A 631 33.34 4.85 -41.86
C PHE A 631 34.78 5.23 -42.19
N ASP A 632 34.95 6.35 -42.90
CA ASP A 632 36.29 6.86 -43.24
C ASP A 632 37.09 7.15 -41.96
N PRO A 633 38.40 6.81 -41.90
CA PRO A 633 39.17 6.95 -40.67
C PRO A 633 39.19 8.38 -40.10
N ILE A 634 38.78 8.54 -38.85
CA ILE A 634 38.91 9.80 -38.07
C ILE A 634 40.04 9.61 -37.07
N THR A 635 41.08 10.45 -37.13
CA THR A 635 42.19 10.40 -36.17
C THR A 635 41.91 11.31 -34.98
N THR A 636 41.49 10.72 -33.86
CA THR A 636 40.98 11.47 -32.71
C THR A 636 41.23 10.76 -31.38
N ASP A 637 41.01 11.47 -30.28
CA ASP A 637 41.04 10.99 -28.89
C ASP A 637 39.64 10.85 -28.27
N ARG A 638 38.61 11.18 -29.06
CA ARG A 638 37.22 11.23 -28.62
C ARG A 638 36.22 10.99 -29.74
N LEU A 639 35.10 10.34 -29.42
CA LEU A 639 33.93 10.24 -30.29
C LEU A 639 32.66 10.51 -29.48
N ASP A 640 31.77 11.29 -30.07
CA ASP A 640 30.38 11.41 -29.66
C ASP A 640 29.54 10.66 -30.69
N VAL A 641 28.82 9.63 -30.25
CA VAL A 641 28.07 8.73 -31.13
C VAL A 641 26.59 8.84 -30.78
N THR A 642 25.82 9.47 -31.66
CA THR A 642 24.38 9.62 -31.53
C THR A 642 23.69 8.57 -32.38
N ILE A 643 22.82 7.76 -31.76
CA ILE A 643 21.98 6.81 -32.47
C ILE A 643 20.82 7.58 -33.10
N THR A 644 20.76 7.60 -34.43
CA THR A 644 19.76 8.39 -35.19
C THR A 644 18.66 7.54 -35.81
N ALA A 645 18.85 6.21 -35.90
CA ALA A 645 17.80 5.26 -36.26
C ALA A 645 18.02 3.93 -35.55
N THR A 646 16.93 3.24 -35.23
CA THR A 646 16.91 1.94 -34.54
C THR A 646 16.04 0.95 -35.28
N ALA A 647 16.29 -0.34 -35.05
CA ALA A 647 15.45 -1.39 -35.62
C ALA A 647 14.04 -1.32 -35.02
N PRO A 648 12.98 -1.52 -35.83
CA PRO A 648 11.61 -1.47 -35.37
C PRO A 648 11.39 -2.62 -34.38
N LEU A 649 11.09 -2.26 -33.14
CA LEU A 649 10.81 -3.23 -32.09
C LEU A 649 9.96 -2.56 -31.03
N THR A 650 8.69 -2.93 -31.01
CA THR A 650 7.72 -2.34 -30.12
C THR A 650 7.29 -3.31 -29.03
N LEU A 651 6.85 -2.76 -27.92
CA LEU A 651 6.21 -3.46 -26.82
C LEU A 651 4.86 -2.80 -26.54
N HIS A 652 3.79 -3.59 -26.51
CA HIS A 652 2.47 -3.08 -26.18
C HIS A 652 2.43 -2.62 -24.71
N ASN A 653 2.10 -1.35 -24.49
CA ASN A 653 1.86 -0.80 -23.16
C ASN A 653 0.36 -0.88 -22.84
N PRO A 654 -0.08 -1.77 -21.93
CA PRO A 654 -1.50 -1.94 -21.63
C PRO A 654 -2.12 -0.74 -20.91
N LEU A 655 -1.32 0.13 -20.27
CA LEU A 655 -1.81 1.33 -19.60
C LEU A 655 -2.13 2.44 -20.61
N ALA A 656 -1.23 2.63 -21.58
CA ALA A 656 -1.42 3.58 -22.68
C ALA A 656 -2.23 2.99 -23.85
N ASP A 657 -2.44 1.67 -23.85
CA ASP A 657 -2.99 0.87 -24.95
C ASP A 657 -2.47 1.38 -26.30
N ALA A 658 -1.15 1.35 -26.39
CA ALA A 658 -0.34 1.83 -27.50
C ALA A 658 0.99 1.07 -27.53
N ASP A 659 1.57 0.96 -28.71
CA ASP A 659 2.85 0.29 -28.90
C ASP A 659 4.01 1.25 -28.65
N LEU A 660 4.87 0.90 -27.69
CA LEU A 660 6.07 1.66 -27.35
C LEU A 660 7.26 1.14 -28.14
N GLN A 661 7.93 2.02 -28.89
CA GLN A 661 9.23 1.70 -29.45
C GLN A 661 10.25 1.52 -28.33
N LEU A 662 10.91 0.36 -28.27
CA LEU A 662 11.94 0.10 -27.26
C LEU A 662 13.17 1.01 -27.48
N PRO A 663 13.81 1.47 -26.39
CA PRO A 663 15.01 2.30 -26.46
C PRO A 663 16.20 1.51 -27.01
N VAL A 664 17.24 2.20 -27.49
CA VAL A 664 18.48 1.52 -27.88
C VAL A 664 19.20 0.99 -26.65
N GLY A 665 19.72 -0.24 -26.74
CA GLY A 665 20.51 -0.84 -25.69
C GLY A 665 21.71 -1.58 -26.28
N LEU A 666 22.86 -1.41 -25.66
CA LEU A 666 24.14 -1.88 -26.15
C LEU A 666 24.90 -2.58 -25.01
N THR A 667 25.48 -3.74 -25.29
CA THR A 667 26.38 -4.41 -24.33
C THR A 667 27.77 -3.78 -24.34
N GLU A 668 28.25 -3.38 -25.51
CA GLU A 668 29.60 -2.85 -25.71
C GLU A 668 29.61 -1.73 -26.76
N ALA A 669 30.60 -0.83 -26.66
CA ALA A 669 30.99 0.11 -27.70
C ALA A 669 32.44 -0.21 -28.10
N TYR A 670 32.60 -1.32 -28.82
CA TYR A 670 33.89 -1.91 -29.11
C TYR A 670 34.59 -1.23 -30.30
N ILE A 671 35.78 -0.68 -30.05
CA ILE A 671 36.63 -0.06 -31.07
C ILE A 671 37.86 -0.95 -31.28
N PRO A 672 37.94 -1.72 -32.40
CA PRO A 672 39.02 -2.69 -32.61
C PRO A 672 40.44 -2.11 -32.51
N THR A 673 40.66 -0.88 -33.00
CA THR A 673 41.98 -0.21 -32.95
C THR A 673 42.38 0.22 -31.53
N LEU A 674 41.46 0.16 -30.57
CA LEU A 674 41.65 0.58 -29.17
C LEU A 674 41.53 -0.58 -28.18
N ASP A 675 41.59 -1.84 -28.62
CA ASP A 675 41.41 -3.02 -27.77
C ASP A 675 42.31 -3.02 -26.52
N GLN A 676 43.55 -2.51 -26.66
CA GLN A 676 44.51 -2.31 -25.57
C GLN A 676 44.05 -1.35 -24.45
N TYR A 677 43.01 -0.55 -24.69
CA TYR A 677 42.39 0.37 -23.73
C TYR A 677 41.10 -0.17 -23.11
N ARG A 678 40.64 -1.35 -23.54
CA ARG A 678 39.49 -2.04 -22.92
C ARG A 678 39.93 -2.61 -21.59
N VAL A 679 39.07 -2.54 -20.58
CA VAL A 679 39.45 -3.02 -19.25
C VAL A 679 38.38 -3.88 -18.62
N LYS A 680 38.80 -5.09 -18.23
CA LYS A 680 37.93 -6.04 -17.55
C LYS A 680 37.42 -5.46 -16.23
N GLN A 681 36.16 -5.74 -15.92
CA GLN A 681 35.62 -5.46 -14.60
C GLN A 681 36.46 -6.17 -13.50
N PRO A 682 36.71 -5.48 -12.37
CA PRO A 682 37.27 -6.14 -11.19
C PRO A 682 36.35 -7.25 -10.69
N THR A 683 36.91 -8.21 -9.95
CA THR A 683 36.11 -9.25 -9.29
C THR A 683 35.07 -8.64 -8.35
N ALA A 684 33.84 -9.15 -8.37
CA ALA A 684 32.74 -8.64 -7.55
C ALA A 684 33.06 -8.60 -6.03
N ALA A 685 33.81 -9.59 -5.53
CA ALA A 685 34.25 -9.67 -4.13
C ALA A 685 35.35 -8.67 -3.74
N ARG A 686 35.85 -7.82 -4.64
CA ARG A 686 36.91 -6.85 -4.34
C ARG A 686 36.40 -5.83 -3.32
N ALA A 687 37.09 -5.73 -2.19
CA ALA A 687 36.83 -4.70 -1.21
C ALA A 687 37.22 -3.31 -1.73
N PHE A 688 36.45 -2.29 -1.36
CA PHE A 688 36.79 -0.89 -1.54
C PHE A 688 36.76 -0.14 -0.21
N SER A 689 37.53 0.93 -0.12
CA SER A 689 37.50 1.87 1.01
C SER A 689 37.69 3.28 0.49
N LEU A 690 36.78 4.18 0.89
CA LEU A 690 36.88 5.60 0.65
C LEU A 690 37.53 6.26 1.88
N PRO A 691 38.61 7.03 1.69
CA PRO A 691 39.26 7.71 2.80
C PRO A 691 38.35 8.81 3.38
N CYS A 692 38.74 9.32 4.55
CA CYS A 692 38.01 10.39 5.22
C CYS A 692 37.77 11.60 4.32
N GLY A 693 36.51 12.05 4.29
CA GLY A 693 36.05 13.14 3.43
C GLY A 693 35.67 12.72 2.01
N LYS A 694 35.72 11.42 1.70
CA LYS A 694 35.24 10.85 0.42
C LYS A 694 33.99 9.99 0.57
N GLY A 695 33.52 9.72 1.80
CA GLY A 695 32.20 9.12 2.03
C GLY A 695 31.05 10.11 1.79
N PRO A 696 29.79 9.64 1.90
CA PRO A 696 28.61 10.51 1.80
C PRO A 696 28.61 11.54 2.94
N ALA A 697 28.37 12.80 2.61
CA ALA A 697 28.46 13.88 3.58
C ALA A 697 27.29 13.85 4.57
N VAL A 698 27.60 14.18 5.81
CA VAL A 698 26.64 14.38 6.90
C VAL A 698 26.85 15.77 7.45
N THR A 699 25.77 16.53 7.57
CA THR A 699 25.80 17.86 8.18
C THR A 699 24.90 17.84 9.41
N ILE A 700 25.45 18.26 10.55
CA ILE A 700 24.70 18.42 11.80
C ILE A 700 24.86 19.87 12.26
N ASP A 701 23.73 20.57 12.47
CA ASP A 701 23.68 21.98 12.86
C ASP A 701 24.53 22.90 11.97
N GLY A 702 24.48 22.67 10.66
CA GLY A 702 25.26 23.40 9.66
C GLY A 702 26.75 23.05 9.61
N THR A 703 27.23 22.18 10.51
CA THR A 703 28.62 21.70 10.52
C THR A 703 28.73 20.41 9.70
N ARG A 704 29.54 20.45 8.63
CA ARG A 704 29.78 19.28 7.77
C ARG A 704 30.81 18.35 8.41
N HIS A 705 30.42 17.13 8.71
CA HIS A 705 31.31 16.10 9.23
C HIS A 705 31.87 15.22 8.10
N ARG A 706 33.15 14.87 8.23
CA ARG A 706 33.82 13.99 7.26
C ARG A 706 33.50 12.54 7.55
N THR A 707 33.16 11.82 6.51
CA THR A 707 32.87 10.38 6.58
C THR A 707 33.82 9.59 5.68
N SER A 708 33.96 8.31 6.02
CA SER A 708 34.58 7.27 5.19
C SER A 708 33.51 6.22 4.87
N ALA A 709 33.73 5.45 3.81
CA ALA A 709 32.83 4.36 3.44
C ALA A 709 33.62 3.12 3.02
N LYS A 710 33.11 1.93 3.31
CA LYS A 710 33.72 0.66 2.94
C LYS A 710 32.68 -0.39 2.61
N GLY A 711 33.06 -1.33 1.75
CA GLY A 711 32.23 -2.44 1.31
C GLY A 711 32.95 -3.23 0.23
N THR A 712 32.18 -3.92 -0.60
CA THR A 712 32.64 -4.66 -1.78
C THR A 712 32.09 -4.06 -3.07
N LEU A 713 32.68 -4.43 -4.21
CA LEU A 713 32.14 -4.02 -5.50
C LEU A 713 30.74 -4.60 -5.74
N THR A 714 30.46 -5.82 -5.27
CA THR A 714 29.10 -6.39 -5.27
C THR A 714 28.13 -5.50 -4.51
N ASP A 715 28.51 -4.96 -3.35
CA ASP A 715 27.61 -4.10 -2.57
C ASP A 715 27.22 -2.84 -3.34
N LEU A 716 28.15 -2.30 -4.15
CA LEU A 716 27.86 -1.18 -5.03
C LEU A 716 26.97 -1.56 -6.20
N THR A 717 27.27 -2.64 -6.92
CA THR A 717 26.55 -3.03 -8.15
C THR A 717 25.16 -3.59 -7.86
N GLU A 718 25.01 -4.34 -6.76
CA GLU A 718 23.74 -4.90 -6.29
C GLU A 718 22.98 -3.97 -5.33
N ARG A 719 23.48 -2.74 -5.10
CA ARG A 719 22.91 -1.73 -4.19
C ARG A 719 22.73 -2.24 -2.74
N ARG A 720 23.59 -3.14 -2.27
CA ARG A 720 23.59 -3.57 -0.86
C ARG A 720 24.11 -2.45 0.05
N PRO A 721 23.71 -2.43 1.32
CA PRO A 721 24.19 -1.45 2.28
C PRO A 721 25.72 -1.47 2.42
N VAL A 722 26.38 -0.34 2.15
CA VAL A 722 27.79 -0.12 2.44
C VAL A 722 27.95 0.58 3.78
N THR A 723 29.00 0.21 4.54
CA THR A 723 29.23 0.80 5.86
C THR A 723 29.81 2.20 5.75
N VAL A 724 29.23 3.15 6.48
CA VAL A 724 29.71 4.53 6.59
C VAL A 724 30.16 4.79 8.03
N SER A 725 31.31 5.46 8.18
CA SER A 725 31.88 5.79 9.48
C SER A 725 32.29 7.26 9.56
N LEU A 726 32.05 7.89 10.70
CA LEU A 726 32.49 9.25 10.99
C LEU A 726 33.99 9.26 11.26
N CYS A 727 34.69 10.26 10.71
CA CYS A 727 36.15 10.37 10.87
C CYS A 727 36.57 11.19 12.10
N ASP A 728 35.69 12.06 12.57
CA ASP A 728 35.90 12.96 13.69
C ASP A 728 34.95 12.57 14.85
N THR A 729 35.18 13.07 16.06
CA THR A 729 34.22 12.86 17.17
C THR A 729 32.96 13.69 16.96
N LEU A 730 31.83 13.18 17.47
CA LEU A 730 30.56 13.90 17.47
C LEU A 730 30.17 14.23 18.90
N ASP A 731 30.34 15.49 19.28
CA ASP A 731 29.92 16.03 20.57
C ASP A 731 28.79 17.03 20.32
N LEU A 732 27.61 16.76 20.86
CA LEU A 732 26.42 17.60 20.69
C LEU A 732 26.06 18.26 22.02
N PRO A 733 25.82 19.60 22.07
CA PRO A 733 25.30 20.26 23.26
C PRO A 733 23.85 19.86 23.52
N ALA A 734 23.31 20.18 24.70
CA ALA A 734 21.87 20.05 24.94
C ALA A 734 21.09 21.01 24.04
N GLY A 735 20.00 20.55 23.44
CA GLY A 735 19.12 21.38 22.62
C GLY A 735 18.60 20.70 21.36
N PRO A 736 17.88 21.45 20.51
CA PRO A 736 17.46 20.98 19.21
C PRO A 736 18.64 20.91 18.23
N HIS A 737 18.62 19.88 17.40
CA HIS A 737 19.59 19.65 16.34
C HIS A 737 18.90 19.40 15.00
N THR A 738 19.64 19.65 13.93
CA THR A 738 19.25 19.34 12.54
C THR A 738 20.29 18.43 11.92
N LEU A 739 19.83 17.38 11.24
CA LEU A 739 20.64 16.42 10.50
C LEU A 739 20.22 16.49 9.03
N THR A 740 21.19 16.78 8.16
CA THR A 740 21.02 16.77 6.71
C THR A 740 22.10 15.94 6.03
N THR A 741 21.76 15.37 4.88
CA THR A 741 22.69 14.63 4.02
C THR A 741 22.58 15.17 2.59
N ASP A 742 23.66 15.05 1.81
CA ASP A 742 23.69 15.62 0.46
C ASP A 742 22.90 14.73 -0.52
N PRO A 743 21.91 15.27 -1.25
CA PRO A 743 21.30 14.56 -2.38
C PRO A 743 22.28 14.47 -3.56
N GLY A 744 22.15 13.44 -4.41
CA GLY A 744 22.87 13.34 -5.69
C GLY A 744 24.32 12.84 -5.64
N GLY A 745 24.77 12.29 -4.51
CA GLY A 745 26.06 11.61 -4.40
C GLY A 745 26.11 10.23 -5.10
N ALA A 746 27.30 9.63 -5.17
CA ALA A 746 27.48 8.23 -5.59
C ALA A 746 26.83 7.23 -4.61
N LEU A 747 26.76 7.63 -3.35
CA LEU A 747 26.20 6.90 -2.24
C LEU A 747 25.23 7.84 -1.53
N SER A 748 24.02 7.36 -1.24
CA SER A 748 23.05 8.08 -0.40
C SER A 748 22.82 7.31 0.89
N LEU A 749 22.84 8.01 2.02
CA LEU A 749 22.62 7.42 3.34
C LEU A 749 21.19 6.87 3.44
N THR A 750 21.08 5.65 3.97
CA THR A 750 19.80 4.94 4.18
C THR A 750 19.46 4.88 5.65
N ASP A 751 20.44 4.54 6.49
CA ASP A 751 20.28 4.39 7.93
C ASP A 751 21.39 5.12 8.66
N LEU A 752 21.04 5.81 9.74
CA LEU A 752 21.98 6.50 10.60
C LEU A 752 21.53 6.35 12.05
N THR A 753 22.41 5.82 12.89
CA THR A 753 22.21 5.68 14.33
C THR A 753 23.26 6.48 15.09
N LEU A 754 22.78 7.36 15.97
CA LEU A 754 23.57 8.07 16.97
C LEU A 754 23.30 7.46 18.34
N THR A 755 24.32 6.92 19.01
CA THR A 755 24.17 6.37 20.37
C THR A 755 25.02 7.17 21.35
N ARG A 756 24.45 7.61 22.46
CA ARG A 756 25.16 8.35 23.50
C ARG A 756 26.28 7.48 24.08
N ALA A 757 27.46 8.07 24.28
CA ALA A 757 28.58 7.37 24.91
C ALA A 757 28.21 6.97 26.36
N GLY A 758 28.50 5.73 26.74
CA GLY A 758 28.16 5.18 28.06
C GLY A 758 26.76 4.58 28.17
N THR A 759 25.97 4.56 27.09
CA THR A 759 24.75 3.74 27.02
C THR A 759 25.12 2.27 27.19
N ALA A 760 24.42 1.57 28.07
CA ALA A 760 24.73 0.19 28.43
C ALA A 760 24.53 -0.77 27.24
N ASP A 761 25.41 -1.77 27.14
CA ASP A 761 25.33 -2.84 26.15
C ASP A 761 24.06 -3.70 26.30
N ALA A 762 23.87 -4.64 25.36
CA ALA A 762 22.81 -5.64 25.36
C ALA A 762 22.63 -6.29 26.74
N ALA A 763 21.37 -6.42 27.18
CA ALA A 763 21.09 -7.14 28.42
C ALA A 763 21.43 -8.62 28.26
N ALA A 764 21.96 -9.23 29.32
CA ALA A 764 22.25 -10.65 29.33
C ALA A 764 20.97 -11.45 29.03
N PRO A 765 21.04 -12.51 28.19
CA PRO A 765 19.89 -13.35 27.89
C PRO A 765 19.36 -13.99 29.17
N THR A 766 18.04 -14.24 29.19
CA THR A 766 17.42 -14.89 30.34
C THR A 766 17.92 -16.32 30.51
N THR A 767 18.24 -16.70 31.75
CA THR A 767 18.62 -18.07 32.12
C THR A 767 17.44 -18.93 32.55
N ARG A 768 16.22 -18.35 32.60
CA ARG A 768 15.02 -19.08 33.00
C ARG A 768 14.61 -20.09 31.93
N ARG A 769 14.30 -21.31 32.37
CA ARG A 769 13.66 -22.32 31.51
C ARG A 769 12.17 -22.01 31.34
N LEU A 770 11.70 -22.09 30.09
CA LEU A 770 10.29 -22.09 29.72
C LEU A 770 9.93 -23.46 29.14
N THR A 771 8.76 -23.99 29.50
CA THR A 771 8.21 -25.22 28.90
C THR A 771 6.73 -24.98 28.59
N ILE A 772 6.32 -25.32 27.38
CA ILE A 772 4.92 -25.28 26.96
C ILE A 772 4.27 -26.60 27.40
N ASP A 773 3.21 -26.53 28.20
CA ASP A 773 2.46 -27.72 28.64
C ASP A 773 1.21 -27.93 27.77
N ASP A 774 0.43 -26.87 27.55
CA ASP A 774 -0.77 -26.86 26.71
C ASP A 774 -0.92 -25.47 26.06
N TRP A 775 -1.32 -25.42 24.80
CA TRP A 775 -1.35 -24.18 24.03
C TRP A 775 -2.55 -24.06 23.07
N LEU A 776 -3.57 -24.90 23.24
CA LEU A 776 -4.77 -24.90 22.41
C LEU A 776 -5.96 -24.24 23.12
N GLY A 777 -6.88 -23.66 22.34
CA GLY A 777 -8.15 -23.13 22.85
C GLY A 777 -8.04 -21.86 23.69
N ASP A 778 -9.04 -21.67 24.55
CA ASP A 778 -9.27 -20.54 25.45
C ASP A 778 -8.52 -20.67 26.79
N ARG A 779 -7.84 -21.79 27.03
CA ARG A 779 -7.01 -22.04 28.22
C ARG A 779 -5.66 -22.59 27.80
N ARG A 780 -4.58 -21.95 28.24
CA ARG A 780 -3.22 -22.36 27.91
C ARG A 780 -2.38 -22.43 29.17
N GLN A 781 -1.30 -23.18 29.10
CA GLN A 781 -0.46 -23.46 30.24
C GLN A 781 1.01 -23.54 29.85
N VAL A 782 1.83 -22.83 30.63
CA VAL A 782 3.29 -22.93 30.55
C VAL A 782 3.90 -23.11 31.93
N ARG A 783 5.11 -23.63 31.99
CA ARG A 783 5.91 -23.73 33.21
C ARG A 783 7.16 -22.86 33.06
N VAL A 784 7.37 -21.99 34.05
CA VAL A 784 8.52 -21.08 34.11
C VAL A 784 9.39 -21.43 35.31
N GLY A 785 10.72 -21.42 35.12
CA GLY A 785 11.68 -21.52 36.23
C GLY A 785 11.69 -20.26 37.10
N ALA A 786 12.14 -20.41 38.36
CA ALA A 786 12.49 -19.27 39.22
C ALA A 786 13.73 -18.54 38.68
N GLY A 787 13.86 -17.23 38.95
CA GLY A 787 15.02 -16.44 38.52
C GLY A 787 14.76 -14.93 38.54
N GLU A 788 15.52 -14.16 37.76
CA GLU A 788 15.33 -12.71 37.60
C GLU A 788 14.02 -12.35 36.91
N ALA A 789 13.48 -11.14 37.12
CA ALA A 789 12.19 -10.75 36.52
C ALA A 789 12.21 -10.88 34.97
N THR A 790 11.17 -11.49 34.40
CA THR A 790 11.05 -11.73 32.95
C THR A 790 9.65 -11.38 32.44
N TYR A 791 9.55 -10.98 31.17
CA TYR A 791 8.28 -10.92 30.46
C TYR A 791 8.05 -12.25 29.74
N LEU A 792 6.88 -12.84 29.94
CA LEU A 792 6.38 -13.97 29.15
C LEU A 792 5.60 -13.41 27.96
N THR A 793 6.10 -13.58 26.73
CA THR A 793 5.42 -13.21 25.48
C THR A 793 4.80 -14.42 24.80
N THR A 794 3.71 -14.20 24.06
CA THR A 794 3.01 -15.22 23.25
C THR A 794 3.20 -15.03 21.75
N TYR A 795 3.88 -13.96 21.34
CA TYR A 795 3.92 -13.49 19.95
C TYR A 795 2.52 -13.22 19.33
N GLU A 796 1.43 -13.27 20.08
CA GLU A 796 0.07 -13.05 19.58
C GLU A 796 -0.40 -11.62 19.87
N ASN A 797 -1.46 -11.18 19.20
CA ASN A 797 -2.07 -9.87 19.40
C ASN A 797 -2.41 -9.63 20.88
N ALA A 798 -1.99 -8.49 21.43
CA ALA A 798 -2.43 -8.00 22.74
C ALA A 798 -3.96 -7.93 22.79
N ASN A 799 -4.56 -8.53 23.82
CA ASN A 799 -6.00 -8.64 23.97
C ASN A 799 -6.37 -8.74 25.45
N ASP A 800 -7.15 -7.76 25.91
CA ASP A 800 -7.54 -7.62 27.32
C ASP A 800 -8.34 -8.82 27.86
N GLY A 801 -8.93 -9.65 26.99
CA GLY A 801 -9.63 -10.86 27.39
C GLY A 801 -8.71 -11.97 27.92
N TRP A 802 -7.43 -11.96 27.58
CA TRP A 802 -6.46 -12.93 28.10
C TRP A 802 -5.93 -12.50 29.47
N GLN A 803 -6.09 -13.38 30.46
CA GLN A 803 -5.52 -13.22 31.79
C GLN A 803 -4.52 -14.32 32.10
N ALA A 804 -3.42 -13.98 32.75
CA ALA A 804 -2.43 -14.95 33.21
C ALA A 804 -2.33 -14.97 34.74
N THR A 805 -2.19 -16.16 35.31
CA THR A 805 -2.02 -16.36 36.75
C THR A 805 -0.82 -17.26 37.04
N LEU A 806 -0.06 -16.97 38.10
CA LEU A 806 1.03 -17.80 38.62
C LEU A 806 0.75 -18.12 40.08
N GLY A 807 0.56 -19.40 40.41
CA GLY A 807 0.17 -19.82 41.76
C GLY A 807 -1.14 -19.17 42.23
N GLY A 808 -2.10 -18.98 41.32
CA GLY A 808 -3.38 -18.33 41.58
C GLY A 808 -3.35 -16.80 41.65
N LYS A 809 -2.17 -16.16 41.58
CA LYS A 809 -2.04 -14.70 41.56
C LYS A 809 -2.03 -14.18 40.13
N LYS A 810 -2.86 -13.18 39.85
CA LYS A 810 -2.92 -12.49 38.55
C LYS A 810 -1.60 -11.79 38.25
N LEU A 811 -1.10 -11.98 37.02
CA LEU A 811 0.10 -11.33 36.50
C LEU A 811 -0.27 -10.02 35.81
N THR A 812 0.64 -9.04 35.87
CA THR A 812 0.45 -7.75 35.19
C THR A 812 0.68 -7.92 33.69
N SER A 813 -0.37 -7.64 32.90
CA SER A 813 -0.32 -7.62 31.44
C SER A 813 0.44 -6.40 30.91
N LEU A 814 1.13 -6.56 29.79
CA LEU A 814 1.75 -5.48 29.03
C LEU A 814 1.76 -5.81 27.53
N ARG A 815 2.06 -4.79 26.74
CA ARG A 815 2.23 -4.91 25.29
C ARG A 815 3.71 -4.79 24.93
N LEU A 816 4.28 -5.85 24.36
CA LEU A 816 5.64 -5.85 23.84
C LEU A 816 5.63 -5.56 22.35
N ASP A 817 6.71 -4.94 21.86
CA ASP A 817 6.94 -4.57 20.47
C ASP A 817 5.78 -3.72 19.88
N GLY A 818 4.97 -3.10 20.73
CA GLY A 818 3.79 -2.31 20.38
C GLY A 818 2.56 -3.10 19.91
N TRP A 819 2.59 -4.44 19.96
CA TRP A 819 1.45 -5.27 19.53
C TRP A 819 1.32 -6.64 20.19
N GLN A 820 2.39 -7.22 20.74
CA GLN A 820 2.40 -8.58 21.28
C GLN A 820 1.86 -8.63 22.72
N GLN A 821 1.06 -9.64 23.03
CA GLN A 821 0.59 -9.93 24.37
C GLN A 821 1.73 -10.48 25.23
N ALA A 822 1.94 -9.87 26.40
CA ALA A 822 2.89 -10.34 27.38
C ALA A 822 2.41 -10.17 28.84
N TRP A 823 3.10 -10.82 29.79
CA TRP A 823 2.90 -10.64 31.23
C TRP A 823 4.23 -10.59 31.99
N LEU A 824 4.28 -9.80 33.06
CA LEU A 824 5.40 -9.78 34.00
C LEU A 824 5.40 -11.03 34.89
N ILE A 825 6.48 -11.81 34.82
CA ILE A 825 6.83 -12.84 35.79
C ILE A 825 7.76 -12.21 36.85
N PRO A 826 7.34 -12.09 38.12
CA PRO A 826 8.13 -11.47 39.15
C PRO A 826 9.46 -12.20 39.43
N GLN A 827 10.43 -11.47 39.97
CA GLN A 827 11.69 -12.04 40.45
C GLN A 827 11.44 -13.13 41.49
N GLY A 828 12.26 -14.20 41.45
CA GLY A 828 12.19 -15.35 42.36
C GLY A 828 11.01 -16.31 42.11
N ALA A 829 9.94 -15.86 41.46
CA ALA A 829 8.75 -16.67 41.22
C ALA A 829 8.97 -17.70 40.09
N GLY A 830 8.55 -18.93 40.30
CA GLY A 830 8.57 -20.01 39.31
C GLY A 830 7.37 -20.94 39.50
N GLY A 831 7.01 -21.69 38.47
CA GLY A 831 5.89 -22.64 38.51
C GLY A 831 5.01 -22.59 37.27
N LYS A 832 3.78 -23.09 37.42
CA LYS A 832 2.78 -23.16 36.36
C LYS A 832 2.08 -21.81 36.19
N VAL A 833 2.19 -21.23 35.00
CA VAL A 833 1.43 -20.07 34.56
C VAL A 833 0.23 -20.56 33.77
N SER A 834 -0.98 -20.18 34.20
CA SER A 834 -2.23 -20.52 33.50
C SER A 834 -2.76 -19.27 32.82
N LEU A 835 -2.98 -19.35 31.52
CA LEU A 835 -3.55 -18.30 30.69
C LEU A 835 -4.99 -18.68 30.38
N SER A 836 -5.94 -17.77 30.56
CA SER A 836 -7.35 -18.01 30.29
C SER A 836 -7.98 -16.82 29.57
N TYR A 837 -8.75 -17.10 28.52
CA TYR A 837 -9.57 -16.10 27.82
C TYR A 837 -10.93 -15.98 28.52
N GLU A 838 -11.05 -15.03 29.45
CA GLU A 838 -12.24 -14.89 30.30
C GLU A 838 -13.56 -14.74 29.52
N PRO A 839 -13.63 -14.01 28.38
CA PRO A 839 -14.87 -13.86 27.62
C PRO A 839 -15.45 -15.16 27.03
N ALA A 840 -14.65 -16.22 26.88
CA ALA A 840 -15.09 -17.49 26.28
C ALA A 840 -16.29 -18.09 27.04
N VAL A 841 -16.27 -18.03 28.38
CA VAL A 841 -17.33 -18.62 29.22
C VAL A 841 -18.70 -17.97 28.94
N THR A 842 -18.73 -16.64 28.79
CA THR A 842 -19.98 -15.92 28.50
C THR A 842 -20.46 -16.19 27.07
N TYR A 843 -19.52 -16.29 26.12
CA TYR A 843 -19.82 -16.62 24.74
C TYR A 843 -20.44 -18.02 24.61
N ASP A 844 -19.82 -19.03 25.21
CA ASP A 844 -20.30 -20.42 25.17
C ASP A 844 -21.67 -20.56 25.84
N ALA A 845 -21.87 -19.93 27.01
CA ALA A 845 -23.16 -19.91 27.68
C ALA A 845 -24.25 -19.27 26.80
N GLY A 846 -23.92 -18.19 26.07
CA GLY A 846 -24.81 -17.54 25.11
C GLY A 846 -25.18 -18.44 23.94
N LEU A 847 -24.22 -19.14 23.34
CA LEU A 847 -24.45 -20.11 22.26
C LEU A 847 -25.34 -21.27 22.71
N ILE A 848 -25.09 -21.81 23.90
CA ILE A 848 -25.91 -22.89 24.48
C ILE A 848 -27.34 -22.40 24.70
N ALA A 849 -27.50 -21.23 25.33
CA ALA A 849 -28.82 -20.64 25.57
C ALA A 849 -29.59 -20.37 24.27
N ALA A 850 -28.92 -19.84 23.24
CA ALA A 850 -29.51 -19.62 21.91
C ALA A 850 -29.94 -20.94 21.24
N SER A 851 -29.13 -21.99 21.37
CA SER A 851 -29.44 -23.32 20.84
C SER A 851 -30.67 -23.93 21.53
N VAL A 852 -30.77 -23.81 22.85
CA VAL A 852 -31.94 -24.24 23.63
C VAL A 852 -33.19 -23.45 23.23
N ALA A 853 -33.07 -22.12 23.08
CA ALA A 853 -34.18 -21.27 22.67
C ALA A 853 -34.66 -21.61 21.24
N LEU A 854 -33.74 -21.89 20.30
CA LEU A 854 -34.08 -22.33 18.95
C LEU A 854 -34.79 -23.69 18.96
N ALA A 855 -34.30 -24.65 19.75
CA ALA A 855 -34.94 -25.95 19.91
C ALA A 855 -36.36 -25.81 20.51
N ALA A 856 -36.54 -24.94 21.50
CA ALA A 856 -37.86 -24.62 22.06
C ALA A 856 -38.79 -23.99 21.03
N LEU A 857 -38.29 -23.05 20.21
CA LEU A 857 -39.05 -22.41 19.14
C LEU A 857 -39.49 -23.44 18.07
N ILE A 858 -38.59 -24.34 17.66
CA ILE A 858 -38.91 -25.45 16.75
C ILE A 858 -39.96 -26.36 17.39
N GLY A 859 -39.79 -26.71 18.66
CA GLY A 859 -40.76 -27.51 19.42
C GLY A 859 -42.16 -26.87 19.45
N LEU A 860 -42.24 -25.56 19.71
CA LEU A 860 -43.50 -24.80 19.71
C LEU A 860 -44.14 -24.73 18.32
N ALA A 861 -43.34 -24.52 17.27
CA ALA A 861 -43.81 -24.49 15.89
C ALA A 861 -44.35 -25.84 15.42
N LEU A 862 -43.72 -26.94 15.85
CA LEU A 862 -44.15 -28.31 15.54
C LEU A 862 -45.33 -28.77 16.40
N TRP A 863 -45.43 -28.32 17.66
CA TRP A 863 -46.58 -28.62 18.53
C TRP A 863 -47.87 -27.98 17.97
N ARG A 864 -47.81 -26.71 17.53
CA ARG A 864 -48.96 -26.04 16.90
C ARG A 864 -49.45 -26.69 15.59
N ARG A 865 -48.67 -27.56 14.96
CA ARG A 865 -49.08 -28.29 13.74
C ARG A 865 -49.84 -29.60 14.01
N ARG A 866 -50.08 -29.97 15.27
CA ARG A 866 -50.77 -31.23 15.65
C ARG A 866 -52.24 -31.09 16.04
N GLU A 867 -52.88 -29.93 15.83
CA GLU A 867 -54.35 -29.86 15.88
C GLU A 867 -54.93 -30.37 14.54
N PRO A 868 -55.79 -31.41 14.55
CA PRO A 868 -56.45 -31.87 13.33
C PRO A 868 -57.50 -30.86 12.87
N ASP A 869 -57.47 -30.51 11.59
CA ASP A 869 -58.41 -29.65 10.89
C ASP A 869 -59.78 -30.33 10.69
N PRO A 870 -60.90 -29.68 11.04
CA PRO A 870 -62.18 -29.98 10.43
C PRO A 870 -62.81 -28.71 9.83
N LEU A 871 -62.50 -28.40 8.57
CA LEU A 871 -63.42 -27.78 7.60
C LEU A 871 -64.23 -26.55 8.08
N GLU A 872 -63.59 -25.56 8.69
CA GLU A 872 -64.12 -24.18 8.80
C GLU A 872 -63.09 -23.20 8.22
N GLU A 873 -63.54 -22.20 7.44
CA GLU A 873 -62.67 -21.12 6.95
C GLU A 873 -61.87 -20.55 8.13
N PRO A 874 -60.52 -20.60 8.11
CA PRO A 874 -59.75 -20.10 9.23
C PRO A 874 -60.07 -18.63 9.44
N ALA A 875 -60.63 -18.28 10.60
CA ALA A 875 -60.70 -16.90 11.02
C ALA A 875 -59.27 -16.35 10.94
N ALA A 876 -59.06 -15.40 10.02
CA ALA A 876 -57.75 -14.83 9.78
C ALA A 876 -57.15 -14.42 11.14
N PRO A 877 -55.90 -14.84 11.45
CA PRO A 877 -55.28 -14.46 12.72
C PRO A 877 -55.40 -12.95 12.90
N PRO A 878 -55.72 -12.45 14.12
CA PRO A 878 -55.91 -11.03 14.33
C PRO A 878 -54.67 -10.30 13.83
N PRO A 879 -54.81 -9.34 12.90
CA PRO A 879 -53.65 -8.67 12.35
C PRO A 879 -52.87 -8.01 13.50
N PRO A 880 -51.53 -8.04 13.48
CA PRO A 880 -50.74 -7.32 14.48
C PRO A 880 -51.26 -5.89 14.57
N GLY A 881 -51.43 -5.39 15.80
CA GLY A 881 -51.99 -4.05 16.02
C GLY A 881 -51.25 -3.03 15.16
N ARG A 882 -51.98 -2.09 14.54
CA ARG A 882 -51.43 -1.14 13.55
C ARG A 882 -50.18 -0.41 14.04
N LEU A 883 -50.14 -0.11 15.35
CA LEU A 883 -48.98 0.49 16.00
C LEU A 883 -47.77 -0.46 16.01
N LEU A 884 -47.98 -1.74 16.31
CA LEU A 884 -46.93 -2.75 16.37
C LEU A 884 -46.37 -3.07 14.98
N GLY A 885 -47.23 -3.17 13.95
CA GLY A 885 -46.82 -3.30 12.55
C GLY A 885 -46.07 -2.07 12.05
N LEU A 886 -46.54 -0.87 12.39
CA LEU A 886 -45.85 0.38 12.07
C LEU A 886 -44.49 0.49 12.75
N VAL A 887 -44.42 0.18 14.05
CA VAL A 887 -43.18 0.21 14.84
C VAL A 887 -42.20 -0.82 14.31
N ALA A 888 -42.63 -2.05 14.05
CA ALA A 888 -41.77 -3.09 13.48
C ALA A 888 -41.24 -2.69 12.10
N LEU A 889 -42.10 -2.20 11.19
CA LEU A 889 -41.70 -1.75 9.86
C LEU A 889 -40.78 -0.52 9.93
N THR A 890 -41.00 0.39 10.87
CA THR A 890 -40.14 1.56 11.08
C THR A 890 -38.79 1.15 11.66
N LEU A 891 -38.74 0.21 12.61
CA LEU A 891 -37.49 -0.31 13.17
C LEU A 891 -36.66 -1.05 12.12
N VAL A 892 -37.30 -1.92 11.32
CA VAL A 892 -36.66 -2.56 10.17
C VAL A 892 -36.21 -1.50 9.15
N GLY A 893 -37.04 -0.50 8.90
CA GLY A 893 -36.71 0.65 8.05
C GLY A 893 -35.50 1.45 8.56
N ILE A 894 -35.33 1.63 9.87
CA ILE A 894 -34.17 2.32 10.45
C ILE A 894 -32.90 1.53 10.17
N VAL A 895 -32.96 0.20 10.29
CA VAL A 895 -31.80 -0.66 10.01
C VAL A 895 -31.42 -0.61 8.52
N ILE A 896 -32.40 -0.57 7.61
CA ILE A 896 -32.17 -0.61 6.16
C ILE A 896 -31.85 0.77 5.57
N ALA A 897 -32.52 1.82 6.04
CA ALA A 897 -32.59 3.12 5.39
C ALA A 897 -32.19 4.30 6.29
N GLY A 898 -31.78 4.03 7.53
CA GLY A 898 -31.37 5.05 8.51
C GLY A 898 -32.44 6.13 8.70
N PRO A 899 -32.10 7.43 8.56
CA PRO A 899 -33.05 8.52 8.82
C PRO A 899 -34.26 8.54 7.86
N TRP A 900 -34.16 7.92 6.67
CA TRP A 900 -35.27 7.83 5.72
C TRP A 900 -36.42 6.91 6.18
N ALA A 901 -36.22 6.15 7.25
CA ALA A 901 -37.28 5.39 7.90
C ALA A 901 -38.44 6.26 8.41
N ALA A 902 -38.22 7.57 8.60
CA ALA A 902 -39.28 8.54 8.90
C ALA A 902 -40.35 8.65 7.79
N LEU A 903 -40.06 8.16 6.58
CA LEU A 903 -41.05 8.03 5.51
C LEU A 903 -42.14 7.02 5.86
N VAL A 904 -41.83 5.98 6.64
CA VAL A 904 -42.78 4.91 7.01
C VAL A 904 -44.01 5.44 7.77
N PRO A 905 -43.88 6.21 8.87
CA PRO A 905 -45.03 6.81 9.55
C PRO A 905 -45.75 7.89 8.72
N ALA A 906 -45.02 8.68 7.93
CA ALA A 906 -45.66 9.66 7.02
C ALA A 906 -46.53 8.97 5.97
N LEU A 907 -46.04 7.88 5.36
CA LEU A 907 -46.77 7.05 4.43
C LEU A 907 -47.89 6.25 5.11
N ALA A 908 -47.75 5.88 6.38
CA ALA A 908 -48.83 5.27 7.16
C ALA A 908 -50.00 6.24 7.38
N VAL A 909 -49.71 7.51 7.67
CA VAL A 909 -50.73 8.56 7.76
C VAL A 909 -51.37 8.82 6.39
N LEU A 910 -50.58 8.80 5.31
CA LEU A 910 -51.09 8.89 3.94
C LEU A 910 -51.97 7.69 3.59
N ALA A 911 -51.59 6.48 3.99
CA ALA A 911 -52.39 5.26 3.86
C ALA A 911 -53.73 5.43 4.55
N TRP A 912 -53.72 5.95 5.78
CA TRP A 912 -54.91 6.15 6.59
C TRP A 912 -55.87 7.19 5.97
N LYS A 913 -55.35 8.27 5.39
CA LYS A 913 -56.18 9.34 4.80
C LYS A 913 -56.58 9.07 3.34
N ARG A 914 -55.69 8.48 2.52
CA ARG A 914 -55.81 8.34 1.06
C ARG A 914 -55.02 7.14 0.52
N HIS A 915 -55.33 5.93 0.99
CA HIS A 915 -54.68 4.68 0.58
C HIS A 915 -54.51 4.49 -0.95
N THR A 916 -55.43 5.03 -1.76
CA THR A 916 -55.38 4.93 -3.22
C THR A 916 -54.17 5.65 -3.86
N LEU A 917 -53.48 6.52 -3.12
CA LEU A 917 -52.31 7.26 -3.61
C LEU A 917 -50.99 6.51 -3.42
N LEU A 918 -50.92 5.47 -2.60
CA LEU A 918 -49.68 4.73 -2.33
C LEU A 918 -49.16 3.99 -3.56
N VAL A 919 -50.06 3.38 -4.32
CA VAL A 919 -49.77 2.64 -5.55
C VAL A 919 -49.18 3.55 -6.64
N PRO A 920 -49.82 4.67 -7.04
CA PRO A 920 -49.23 5.58 -8.03
C PRO A 920 -47.96 6.25 -7.50
N LEU A 921 -47.86 6.53 -6.20
CA LEU A 921 -46.64 7.05 -5.59
C LEU A 921 -45.48 6.05 -5.70
N ALA A 922 -45.72 4.78 -5.36
CA ALA A 922 -44.70 3.73 -5.47
C ALA A 922 -44.22 3.54 -6.91
N PHE A 923 -45.15 3.56 -7.87
CA PHE A 923 -44.83 3.46 -9.28
C PHE A 923 -44.01 4.66 -9.79
N LEU A 924 -44.48 5.89 -9.52
CA LEU A 924 -43.79 7.09 -9.97
C LEU A 924 -42.42 7.22 -9.32
N ALA A 925 -42.31 6.90 -8.03
CA ALA A 925 -41.05 6.91 -7.31
C ALA A 925 -40.06 5.88 -7.88
N MET A 926 -40.48 4.63 -8.11
CA MET A 926 -39.60 3.61 -8.69
C MET A 926 -39.20 3.93 -10.14
N THR A 927 -40.13 4.49 -10.93
CA THR A 927 -39.85 4.90 -12.31
C THR A 927 -38.86 6.06 -12.34
N ALA A 928 -39.03 7.04 -11.46
CA ALA A 928 -38.10 8.14 -11.31
C ALA A 928 -36.73 7.66 -10.80
N ALA A 929 -36.69 6.69 -9.87
CA ALA A 929 -35.43 6.06 -9.45
C ALA A 929 -34.71 5.40 -10.61
N GLY A 930 -35.43 4.64 -11.45
CA GLY A 930 -34.88 4.03 -12.66
C GLY A 930 -34.39 5.05 -13.69
N ALA A 931 -35.12 6.16 -13.88
CA ALA A 931 -34.71 7.24 -14.78
C ALA A 931 -33.44 7.96 -14.28
N VAL A 932 -33.35 8.22 -12.96
CA VAL A 932 -32.13 8.77 -12.33
C VAL A 932 -30.99 7.76 -12.38
N ALA A 933 -31.25 6.46 -12.22
CA ALA A 933 -30.23 5.44 -12.40
C ALA A 933 -29.70 5.39 -13.84
N ALA A 934 -30.59 5.55 -14.82
CA ALA A 934 -30.26 5.54 -16.24
C ALA A 934 -29.40 6.73 -16.69
N THR A 935 -29.42 7.87 -15.98
CA THR A 935 -28.50 8.98 -16.31
C THR A 935 -27.03 8.64 -16.03
N GLY A 936 -26.76 7.60 -15.24
CA GLY A 936 -25.42 7.03 -15.04
C GLY A 936 -25.17 5.75 -15.84
N ALA A 937 -26.07 5.36 -16.75
CA ALA A 937 -25.87 4.17 -17.57
C ALA A 937 -24.78 4.43 -18.62
N GLY A 938 -23.74 3.57 -18.64
CA GLY A 938 -22.61 3.67 -19.58
C GLY A 938 -21.39 4.43 -19.04
N SER A 939 -21.48 5.03 -17.84
CA SER A 939 -20.32 5.56 -17.11
C SER A 939 -19.84 4.56 -16.05
N ALA A 940 -18.58 4.68 -15.61
CA ALA A 940 -18.10 3.94 -14.43
C ALA A 940 -18.99 4.25 -13.22
N VAL A 941 -19.25 3.23 -12.39
CA VAL A 941 -20.05 3.38 -11.17
C VAL A 941 -19.32 4.34 -10.22
N ARG A 942 -19.94 5.46 -9.88
CA ARG A 942 -19.42 6.45 -8.92
C ARG A 942 -20.41 6.64 -7.78
N GLU A 943 -19.89 6.79 -6.56
CA GLU A 943 -20.70 7.15 -5.40
C GLU A 943 -21.42 8.49 -5.65
N GLY A 944 -22.68 8.59 -5.26
CA GLY A 944 -23.45 9.82 -5.42
C GLY A 944 -24.01 10.08 -6.84
N GLN A 945 -23.71 9.24 -7.83
CA GLN A 945 -24.20 9.37 -9.21
C GLN A 945 -25.04 8.15 -9.66
N GLY A 946 -25.87 8.35 -10.69
CA GLY A 946 -26.71 7.31 -11.26
C GLY A 946 -27.52 6.55 -10.21
N ALA A 947 -27.39 5.22 -10.21
CA ALA A 947 -28.09 4.32 -9.29
C ALA A 947 -27.71 4.51 -7.81
N PHE A 948 -26.50 5.03 -7.53
CA PHE A 948 -25.99 5.27 -6.19
C PHE A 948 -26.16 6.72 -5.73
N SER A 949 -26.90 7.54 -6.48
CA SER A 949 -27.21 8.91 -6.08
C SER A 949 -28.21 8.94 -4.91
N PRO A 950 -28.14 9.95 -4.02
CA PRO A 950 -29.13 10.13 -2.96
C PRO A 950 -30.56 10.21 -3.50
N ALA A 951 -30.74 10.79 -4.70
CA ALA A 951 -32.04 10.89 -5.36
C ALA A 951 -32.58 9.52 -5.77
N ALA A 952 -31.77 8.68 -6.43
CA ALA A 952 -32.18 7.32 -6.82
C ALA A 952 -32.50 6.45 -5.59
N GLN A 953 -31.66 6.50 -4.56
CA GLN A 953 -31.86 5.76 -3.31
C GLN A 953 -33.14 6.21 -2.58
N LEU A 954 -33.35 7.52 -2.42
CA LEU A 954 -34.54 8.06 -1.78
C LEU A 954 -35.82 7.65 -2.51
N LEU A 955 -35.82 7.75 -3.84
CA LEU A 955 -36.97 7.38 -4.68
C LEU A 955 -37.25 5.87 -4.62
N ALA A 956 -36.21 5.03 -4.60
CA ALA A 956 -36.35 3.58 -4.43
C ALA A 956 -36.89 3.21 -3.04
N LEU A 957 -36.40 3.86 -1.98
CA LEU A 957 -36.88 3.66 -0.60
C LEU A 957 -38.33 4.14 -0.43
N LEU A 958 -38.67 5.30 -0.99
CA LEU A 958 -40.03 5.82 -1.01
C LEU A 958 -40.98 4.83 -1.70
N ALA A 959 -40.55 4.26 -2.82
CA ALA A 959 -41.31 3.25 -3.55
C ALA A 959 -41.49 1.96 -2.75
N LEU A 960 -40.42 1.47 -2.13
CA LEU A 960 -40.44 0.27 -1.29
C LEU A 960 -41.38 0.44 -0.10
N PHE A 961 -41.24 1.54 0.66
CA PHE A 961 -42.08 1.79 1.84
C PHE A 961 -43.54 2.05 1.48
N ALA A 962 -43.81 2.72 0.35
CA ALA A 962 -45.18 2.90 -0.13
C ALA A 962 -45.82 1.56 -0.57
N ALA A 963 -45.02 0.63 -1.11
CA ALA A 963 -45.48 -0.71 -1.50
C ALA A 963 -45.68 -1.66 -0.31
N LEU A 964 -44.89 -1.52 0.75
CA LEU A 964 -44.99 -2.36 1.96
C LEU A 964 -46.12 -1.93 2.91
N GLN A 965 -46.68 -0.72 2.75
CA GLN A 965 -47.81 -0.28 3.56
C GLN A 965 -49.11 -0.95 3.14
N THR A 966 -49.54 -1.97 3.90
CA THR A 966 -50.82 -2.65 3.72
C THR A 966 -51.93 -1.97 4.52
N SER A 967 -53.04 -1.58 3.87
CA SER A 967 -54.29 -1.23 4.56
C SER A 967 -55.31 -2.36 4.41
N PRO A 968 -56.09 -2.69 5.46
CA PRO A 968 -57.15 -3.68 5.33
C PRO A 968 -58.22 -3.21 4.35
N THR A 969 -58.57 -4.06 3.39
CA THR A 969 -59.76 -3.92 2.55
C THR A 969 -60.99 -3.85 3.44
N SER A 970 -61.76 -2.76 3.32
CA SER A 970 -63.08 -2.65 3.93
C SER A 970 -63.96 -3.75 3.33
N GLU A 971 -64.40 -4.71 4.15
CA GLU A 971 -65.43 -5.68 3.76
C GLU A 971 -66.63 -4.92 3.16
N ALA A 972 -66.98 -5.31 1.93
CA ALA A 972 -68.17 -4.85 1.26
C ALA A 972 -69.39 -5.42 1.99
N ARG A 973 -70.19 -4.55 2.62
CA ARG A 973 -71.54 -4.90 3.10
C ARG A 973 -72.39 -5.34 1.91
N GLY A 974 -72.63 -6.65 1.79
CA GLY A 974 -73.70 -7.24 0.99
C GLY A 974 -75.05 -7.22 1.73
N PRO A 975 -76.19 -7.26 1.02
CA PRO A 975 -77.46 -6.64 1.42
C PRO A 975 -78.35 -7.54 2.30
N GLY A 976 -79.12 -6.92 3.20
CA GLY A 976 -79.98 -7.62 4.16
C GLY A 976 -81.33 -8.10 3.63
N HIS A 977 -81.96 -9.01 4.38
CA HIS A 977 -83.41 -9.23 4.43
C HIS A 977 -83.83 -9.91 5.76
N PRO A 978 -85.11 -9.80 6.19
CA PRO A 978 -85.47 -9.46 7.56
C PRO A 978 -86.11 -10.58 8.39
N ALA A 979 -86.33 -10.24 9.66
CA ALA A 979 -86.86 -11.02 10.78
C ALA A 979 -88.11 -11.89 10.52
N THR A 980 -88.22 -12.96 11.31
CA THR A 980 -89.51 -13.40 11.86
C THR A 980 -89.33 -14.07 13.24
N ARG A 981 -90.07 -13.53 14.21
CA ARG A 981 -90.48 -14.15 15.50
C ARG A 981 -91.32 -15.41 15.17
N THR A 982 -91.47 -16.45 16.00
CA THR A 982 -91.98 -16.51 17.40
C THR A 982 -91.87 -17.99 17.89
N PRO A 983 -92.04 -18.29 19.19
CA PRO A 983 -91.61 -19.53 19.85
C PRO A 983 -92.76 -20.50 20.19
N ALA A 984 -92.42 -21.73 20.61
CA ALA A 984 -92.84 -22.37 21.88
C ALA A 984 -92.90 -23.91 21.80
N GLU A 985 -92.33 -24.51 22.85
CA GLU A 985 -92.76 -25.72 23.57
C GLU A 985 -92.78 -27.10 22.90
N GLY A 986 -92.06 -28.03 23.55
CA GLY A 986 -92.77 -29.17 24.15
C GLY A 986 -92.19 -30.57 23.89
N LYS A 987 -91.39 -31.05 24.84
CA LYS A 987 -91.31 -32.44 25.38
C LYS A 987 -91.19 -33.64 24.41
N ASN A 988 -90.01 -34.29 24.49
CA ASN A 988 -89.73 -35.73 24.77
C ASN A 988 -90.93 -36.71 24.87
N PRO A 989 -90.77 -38.04 24.60
CA PRO A 989 -89.58 -38.83 24.99
C PRO A 989 -89.18 -40.07 24.14
N THR A 990 -87.98 -40.59 24.48
CA THR A 990 -87.53 -42.00 24.58
C THR A 990 -87.55 -43.00 23.40
N GLU A 991 -86.32 -43.47 23.14
CA GLU A 991 -85.83 -44.88 23.10
C GLU A 991 -86.16 -45.86 21.96
N GLY A 992 -85.08 -46.59 21.60
CA GLY A 992 -85.10 -47.96 21.11
C GLY A 992 -84.72 -48.10 19.63
N ALA A 993 -83.89 -49.03 19.17
CA ALA A 993 -83.09 -50.05 19.83
C ALA A 993 -82.09 -50.59 18.79
N ARG A 994 -81.11 -51.35 19.27
CA ARG A 994 -80.11 -52.11 18.52
C ARG A 994 -80.73 -53.14 17.56
N THR A 995 -80.09 -53.29 16.40
CA THR A 995 -79.63 -54.57 15.82
C THR A 995 -78.31 -54.31 15.14
#